data_AF-A0A7R5KBD1-F1
#
_entry.id   AF-A0A7R5KBD1-F1
#
_cell.length_a   1.000
_cell.length_b   1.000
_cell.length_c   1.000
_cell.angle_alpha   90.00
_cell.angle_beta   90.00
_cell.angle_gamma   90.00
#
_symmetry.space_group_name_H-M   'P 1'
#
loop_
_entity.id
_entity.type
_entity.pdbx_description
1 polymer ?
#
loop_
_entity_poly.entity_id
_entity_poly.type
_entity_poly.pdbx_seq_one_letter_code
_entity_poly.pdbx_strand_id
1 'polypeptide(L)'
;MSKKGSSSRARGDKPDALAALQAANEELRAKLTDIQIELQQEKSKVSKLEREKNQEVKQIKEHEQHKSTVVVTELKVKLHEDKMKELQAVREALLRQHEAELLRVIKIKDNEIQRLQTLLNAVRDGGPDKVKTVLLSEAKEEAKRGFEVEKIKMQQEISELKGAKKQVEEALTMVIQADKIKAAEIRSVYHLHQEEITRIKRECEREIRRLEQQLDEKDARRFQLKIAELSGIIRKLEDRNALLSEERNELLKRLREAESQYKPILDKNKRLSRKNEELSHALRRMENKLKFVTQENIAMRQRTGAIRRPSSLNDLDHSQEEREVDFLRLQVVEQQNIIDELSKTLETAGYVKSVMERDKLLRFRKQRKKMTRIPKKPVVETFYGYDDEASLESDGSSISYQTDRTDQTPCTPEDDLEEGMAKEETELRFRQLTMEYQALQRAYALLQEQVGGTLDAEREVKTREQLQAEIHRSQAQIEDLEKALAEQGQDMKWIEEKQALYRRNQELVEKIKQMEAEEARLKHDVQDVKDQNELLEFRILELEERERRSPAINFLHGPFTEGKSPLQVYCEAEGVTDIVVAELMKKLDILGDNANLTNEEQVVIIQARTVLTLAEKWLQQIEVTESALQQKMLDLENEKELFSKQKGYLDDELDFRKQSLDQAHKQEAGAKISELLSEEEKEKLKSAVEQWKRQVMSELRERDAQILRERMELIQHAQQRIKELEERIEGQKRQIKELEEKFLFLFLFFSLAFILWS
;
A
#
# COMPACT_ATOMS: atom_id res chain seq x y z
N MET A 1 -77.11 -36.37 -45.83
CA MET A 1 -76.33 -37.33 -46.64
C MET A 1 -74.84 -37.11 -46.36
N SER A 2 -74.10 -38.19 -46.07
CA SER A 2 -72.64 -38.43 -46.27
C SER A 2 -71.59 -37.40 -45.80
N LYS A 3 -70.40 -37.73 -45.26
CA LYS A 3 -69.69 -38.95 -44.82
C LYS A 3 -68.31 -38.49 -44.27
N LYS A 4 -67.78 -39.15 -43.22
CA LYS A 4 -66.35 -39.39 -42.81
C LYS A 4 -65.38 -38.18 -42.65
N GLY A 5 -64.40 -38.13 -41.73
CA GLY A 5 -63.92 -39.04 -40.68
C GLY A 5 -62.65 -38.50 -39.97
N SER A 6 -62.49 -38.88 -38.69
CA SER A 6 -61.28 -39.04 -37.83
C SER A 6 -60.11 -38.03 -37.80
N SER A 7 -59.79 -37.47 -36.62
CA SER A 7 -58.67 -37.89 -35.73
C SER A 7 -58.45 -36.93 -34.52
N SER A 8 -57.92 -37.48 -33.42
CA SER A 8 -57.66 -37.00 -32.03
C SER A 8 -56.77 -35.73 -31.85
N ARG A 9 -56.78 -34.91 -30.76
CA ARG A 9 -56.42 -35.14 -29.32
C ARG A 9 -56.72 -33.90 -28.40
N ALA A 10 -57.29 -34.15 -27.20
CA ALA A 10 -57.06 -33.61 -25.82
C ALA A 10 -57.03 -32.10 -25.39
N ARG A 11 -57.59 -31.87 -24.16
CA ARG A 11 -57.49 -30.75 -23.15
C ARG A 11 -58.54 -29.62 -23.28
N GLY A 12 -59.29 -29.11 -22.27
CA GLY A 12 -59.34 -29.18 -20.79
C GLY A 12 -59.73 -27.78 -20.22
N ASP A 13 -60.66 -27.70 -19.25
CA ASP A 13 -61.36 -26.52 -18.64
C ASP A 13 -60.63 -25.15 -18.56
N LYS A 14 -61.28 -24.05 -18.98
CA LYS A 14 -60.74 -22.65 -18.93
C LYS A 14 -61.69 -21.42 -18.70
N PRO A 15 -63.03 -21.46 -18.75
CA PRO A 15 -63.82 -20.21 -18.75
C PRO A 15 -64.02 -19.52 -17.38
N ASP A 16 -64.27 -20.24 -16.27
CA ASP A 16 -64.57 -19.62 -14.97
C ASP A 16 -63.36 -18.96 -14.28
N ALA A 17 -62.16 -19.50 -14.53
CA ALA A 17 -60.91 -18.91 -14.05
C ALA A 17 -60.67 -17.52 -14.66
N LEU A 18 -61.15 -17.29 -15.89
CA LEU A 18 -60.90 -16.06 -16.64
C LEU A 18 -61.77 -14.89 -16.14
N ALA A 19 -63.03 -15.16 -15.79
CA ALA A 19 -63.93 -14.17 -15.20
C ALA A 19 -63.50 -13.75 -13.78
N ALA A 20 -63.05 -14.71 -12.95
CA ALA A 20 -62.51 -14.44 -11.62
C ALA A 20 -61.22 -13.59 -11.69
N LEU A 21 -60.35 -13.88 -12.67
CA LEU A 21 -59.16 -13.07 -12.95
C LEU A 21 -59.51 -11.65 -13.40
N GLN A 22 -60.63 -11.46 -14.09
CA GLN A 22 -61.05 -10.15 -14.59
C GLN A 22 -61.63 -9.29 -13.45
N ALA A 23 -62.47 -9.86 -12.57
CA ALA A 23 -62.96 -9.19 -11.37
C ALA A 23 -61.82 -8.83 -10.39
N ALA A 24 -60.87 -9.75 -10.19
CA ALA A 24 -59.68 -9.48 -9.38
C ALA A 24 -58.82 -8.35 -9.98
N ASN A 25 -58.71 -8.27 -11.32
CA ASN A 25 -58.03 -7.15 -11.98
C ASN A 25 -58.77 -5.81 -11.82
N GLU A 26 -60.11 -5.80 -11.86
CA GLU A 26 -60.90 -4.59 -11.64
C GLU A 26 -60.82 -4.12 -10.19
N GLU A 27 -60.84 -5.04 -9.22
CA GLU A 27 -60.63 -4.72 -7.81
C GLU A 27 -59.21 -4.20 -7.53
N LEU A 28 -58.19 -4.79 -8.18
CA LEU A 28 -56.81 -4.30 -8.11
C LEU A 28 -56.67 -2.89 -8.73
N ARG A 29 -57.40 -2.60 -9.81
CA ARG A 29 -57.44 -1.25 -10.42
C ARG A 29 -58.13 -0.22 -9.53
N ALA A 30 -59.24 -0.60 -8.89
CA ALA A 30 -59.92 0.26 -7.91
C ALA A 30 -58.99 0.59 -6.73
N LYS A 31 -58.36 -0.43 -6.13
CA LYS A 31 -57.38 -0.25 -5.04
C LYS A 31 -56.18 0.59 -5.47
N LEU A 32 -55.69 0.41 -6.69
CA LEU A 32 -54.60 1.23 -7.24
C LEU A 32 -55.02 2.71 -7.35
N THR A 33 -56.27 2.97 -7.72
CA THR A 33 -56.82 4.33 -7.85
C THR A 33 -57.00 4.97 -6.47
N ASP A 34 -57.52 4.24 -5.49
CA ASP A 34 -57.65 4.73 -4.11
C ASP A 34 -56.27 5.04 -3.50
N ILE A 35 -55.29 4.14 -3.68
CA ILE A 35 -53.89 4.37 -3.25
C ILE A 35 -53.29 5.60 -3.95
N GLN A 36 -53.59 5.81 -5.23
CA GLN A 36 -53.14 7.01 -5.95
C GLN A 36 -53.76 8.30 -5.40
N ILE A 37 -55.04 8.27 -5.02
CA ILE A 37 -55.72 9.42 -4.41
C ILE A 37 -55.15 9.70 -3.02
N GLU A 38 -54.97 8.68 -2.18
CA GLU A 38 -54.37 8.81 -0.85
C GLU A 38 -52.94 9.34 -0.94
N LEU A 39 -52.13 8.81 -1.86
CA LEU A 39 -50.77 9.31 -2.10
C LEU A 39 -50.78 10.79 -2.51
N GLN A 40 -51.74 11.21 -3.34
CA GLN A 40 -51.85 12.61 -3.75
C GLN A 40 -52.29 13.52 -2.60
N GLN A 41 -53.16 13.03 -1.71
CA GLN A 41 -53.55 13.75 -0.49
C GLN A 41 -52.38 13.86 0.49
N GLU A 42 -51.60 12.79 0.69
CA GLU A 42 -50.41 12.80 1.54
C GLU A 42 -49.32 13.72 0.97
N LYS A 43 -49.07 13.70 -0.34
CA LYS A 43 -48.16 14.66 -0.99
C LYS A 43 -48.60 16.11 -0.74
N SER A 44 -49.91 16.37 -0.76
CA SER A 44 -50.46 17.70 -0.48
C SER A 44 -50.27 18.11 0.99
N LYS A 45 -50.42 17.17 1.93
CA LYS A 45 -50.15 17.40 3.37
C LYS A 45 -48.67 17.65 3.64
N VAL A 46 -47.77 16.83 3.08
CA VAL A 46 -46.32 17.01 3.20
C VAL A 46 -45.91 18.37 2.65
N SER A 47 -46.40 18.75 1.47
CA SER A 47 -46.14 20.07 0.89
C SER A 47 -46.66 21.23 1.76
N LYS A 48 -47.75 21.03 2.51
CA LYS A 48 -48.25 22.03 3.47
C LYS A 48 -47.34 22.10 4.70
N LEU A 49 -46.95 20.96 5.26
CA LEU A 49 -46.05 20.88 6.42
C LEU A 49 -44.65 21.44 6.11
N GLU A 50 -44.12 21.21 4.91
CA GLU A 50 -42.85 21.81 4.47
C GLU A 50 -42.94 23.34 4.40
N ARG A 51 -44.05 23.89 3.92
CA ARG A 51 -44.27 25.35 3.91
C ARG A 51 -44.37 25.90 5.34
N GLU A 52 -45.11 25.22 6.22
CA GLU A 52 -45.24 25.59 7.64
C GLU A 52 -43.87 25.54 8.35
N LYS A 53 -43.08 24.47 8.14
CA LYS A 53 -41.74 24.35 8.72
C LYS A 53 -40.76 25.39 8.20
N ASN A 54 -40.78 25.68 6.90
CA ASN A 54 -39.96 26.76 6.35
C ASN A 54 -40.36 28.13 6.91
N GLN A 55 -41.64 28.35 7.16
CA GLN A 55 -42.14 29.57 7.78
C GLN A 55 -41.74 29.66 9.26
N GLU A 56 -41.80 28.56 10.02
CA GLU A 56 -41.30 28.48 11.41
C GLU A 56 -39.80 28.80 11.49
N VAL A 57 -38.98 28.20 10.61
CA VAL A 57 -37.53 28.46 10.56
C VAL A 57 -37.24 29.93 10.26
N LYS A 58 -38.01 30.53 9.34
CA LYS A 58 -37.89 31.96 9.03
C LYS A 58 -38.25 32.83 10.24
N GLN A 59 -39.33 32.51 10.95
CA GLN A 59 -39.74 33.22 12.17
C GLN A 59 -38.70 33.10 13.29
N ILE A 60 -38.10 31.92 13.49
CA ILE A 60 -37.02 31.72 14.48
C ILE A 60 -35.83 32.61 14.14
N LYS A 61 -35.39 32.63 12.87
CA LYS A 61 -34.27 33.46 12.42
C LYS A 61 -34.56 34.95 12.61
N GLU A 62 -35.77 35.40 12.27
CA GLU A 62 -36.19 36.79 12.47
C GLU A 62 -36.25 37.15 13.96
N HIS A 63 -36.72 36.24 14.81
CA HIS A 63 -36.78 36.43 16.25
C HIS A 63 -35.39 36.49 16.90
N GLU A 64 -34.45 35.63 16.48
CA GLU A 64 -33.05 35.67 16.93
C GLU A 64 -32.35 36.95 16.47
N GLN A 65 -32.57 37.38 15.22
CA GLN A 65 -32.02 38.63 14.72
C GLN A 65 -32.58 39.84 15.48
N HIS A 66 -33.88 39.82 15.83
CA HIS A 66 -34.48 40.85 16.66
C HIS A 66 -33.88 40.87 18.07
N LYS A 67 -33.71 39.70 18.72
CA LYS A 67 -33.04 39.58 20.02
C LYS A 67 -31.63 40.17 20.00
N SER A 68 -30.83 39.83 18.98
CA SER A 68 -29.48 40.37 18.81
C SER A 68 -29.50 41.89 18.65
N THR A 69 -30.44 42.41 17.85
CA THR A 69 -30.62 43.85 17.66
C THR A 69 -30.98 44.56 18.96
N VAL A 70 -31.91 44.02 19.75
CA VAL A 70 -32.32 44.56 21.06
C VAL A 70 -31.13 44.62 22.01
N VAL A 71 -30.37 43.53 22.18
CA VAL A 71 -29.18 43.49 23.05
C VAL A 71 -28.15 44.53 22.62
N VAL A 72 -27.89 44.67 21.32
CA VAL A 72 -26.97 45.70 20.81
C VAL A 72 -27.48 47.10 21.12
N THR A 73 -28.78 47.37 20.98
CA THR A 73 -29.35 48.67 21.32
C THR A 73 -29.30 48.96 22.83
N GLU A 74 -29.58 47.97 23.67
CA GLU A 74 -29.50 48.10 25.13
C GLU A 74 -28.06 48.37 25.59
N LEU A 75 -27.08 47.66 25.03
CA LEU A 75 -25.67 47.90 25.31
C LEU A 75 -25.22 49.30 24.86
N LYS A 76 -25.69 49.77 23.70
CA LYS A 76 -25.42 51.15 23.25
C LYS A 76 -26.04 52.20 24.16
N VAL A 77 -27.27 51.99 24.63
CA VAL A 77 -27.93 52.90 25.57
C VAL A 77 -27.20 52.91 26.91
N LYS A 78 -26.85 51.74 27.46
CA LYS A 78 -26.06 51.64 28.70
C LYS A 78 -24.72 52.34 28.59
N LEU A 79 -23.99 52.10 27.50
CA LEU A 79 -22.71 52.77 27.25
C LEU A 79 -22.88 54.30 27.16
N HIS A 80 -23.96 54.76 26.53
CA HIS A 80 -24.27 56.19 26.47
C HIS A 80 -24.61 56.77 27.84
N GLU A 81 -25.40 56.04 28.64
CA GLU A 81 -25.78 56.43 30.00
C GLU A 81 -24.56 56.51 30.92
N ASP A 82 -23.67 55.51 30.88
CA ASP A 82 -22.44 55.48 31.67
C ASP A 82 -21.50 56.62 31.26
N LYS A 83 -21.37 56.88 29.95
CA LYS A 83 -20.61 58.04 29.44
C LYS A 83 -21.19 59.37 29.94
N MET A 84 -22.52 59.50 29.98
CA MET A 84 -23.18 60.71 30.48
C MET A 84 -23.01 60.87 32.00
N LYS A 85 -23.04 59.76 32.76
CA LYS A 85 -22.76 59.77 34.21
C LYS A 85 -21.32 60.18 34.50
N GLU A 86 -20.35 59.65 33.77
CA GLU A 86 -18.94 60.04 33.90
C GLU A 86 -18.73 61.51 33.54
N LEU A 87 -19.32 61.97 32.42
CA LEU A 87 -19.26 63.38 32.04
C LEU A 87 -19.86 64.30 33.10
N GLN A 88 -21.00 63.91 33.70
CA GLN A 88 -21.62 64.67 34.77
C GLN A 88 -20.75 64.67 36.04
N ALA A 89 -20.17 63.52 36.41
CA ALA A 89 -19.25 63.42 37.55
C ALA A 89 -18.01 64.32 37.36
N VAL A 90 -17.41 64.33 36.17
CA VAL A 90 -16.29 65.22 35.82
C VAL A 90 -16.72 66.68 35.89
N ARG A 91 -17.90 67.03 35.37
CA ARG A 91 -18.44 68.40 35.42
C ARG A 91 -18.63 68.87 36.87
N GLU A 92 -19.19 68.03 37.73
CA GLU A 92 -19.38 68.35 39.15
C GLU A 92 -18.05 68.47 39.90
N ALA A 93 -17.09 67.59 39.61
CA ALA A 93 -15.75 67.69 40.17
C ALA A 93 -15.09 69.03 39.80
N LEU A 94 -15.22 69.44 38.54
CA LEU A 94 -14.67 70.71 38.06
C LEU A 94 -15.38 71.92 38.68
N LEU A 95 -16.70 71.86 38.88
CA LEU A 95 -17.44 72.91 39.59
C LEU A 95 -17.00 73.02 41.05
N ARG A 96 -16.88 71.89 41.77
CA ARG A 96 -16.38 71.89 43.15
C ARG A 96 -14.95 72.41 43.22
N GLN A 97 -14.10 72.07 42.26
CA GLN A 97 -12.75 72.61 42.16
C GLN A 97 -12.76 74.13 41.93
N HIS A 98 -13.63 74.62 41.04
CA HIS A 98 -13.77 76.04 40.79
C HIS A 98 -14.28 76.81 42.02
N GLU A 99 -15.29 76.29 42.71
CA GLU A 99 -15.79 76.86 43.98
C GLU A 99 -14.70 76.89 45.07
N ALA A 100 -13.93 75.80 45.19
CA ALA A 100 -12.80 75.74 46.12
C ALA A 100 -11.72 76.77 45.77
N GLU A 101 -11.45 76.98 44.48
CA GLU A 101 -10.50 78.01 44.01
C GLU A 101 -11.02 79.43 44.29
N LEU A 102 -12.31 79.70 44.02
CA LEU A 102 -12.92 80.98 44.34
C LEU A 102 -12.83 81.30 45.83
N LEU A 103 -13.13 80.33 46.71
CA LEU A 103 -12.99 80.49 48.15
C LEU A 103 -11.53 80.73 48.56
N ARG A 104 -10.57 80.03 47.92
CA ARG A 104 -9.14 80.25 48.16
C ARG A 104 -8.72 81.66 47.74
N VAL A 105 -9.15 82.13 46.57
CA VAL A 105 -8.86 83.48 46.06
C VAL A 105 -9.48 84.55 46.95
N ILE A 106 -10.75 84.38 47.37
CA ILE A 106 -11.41 85.29 48.33
C ILE A 106 -10.58 85.37 49.61
N LYS A 107 -10.18 84.23 50.17
CA LYS A 107 -9.35 84.20 51.39
C LYS A 107 -7.99 84.89 51.21
N ILE A 108 -7.33 84.69 50.07
CA ILE A 108 -6.07 85.39 49.74
C ILE A 108 -6.31 86.90 49.67
N LYS A 109 -7.39 87.33 49.00
CA LYS A 109 -7.74 88.76 48.85
C LYS A 109 -8.12 89.39 50.19
N ASP A 110 -8.88 88.71 51.04
CA ASP A 110 -9.23 89.19 52.38
C ASP A 110 -7.98 89.33 53.26
N ASN A 111 -7.07 88.35 53.22
CA ASN A 111 -5.80 88.43 53.93
C ASN A 111 -4.94 89.61 53.42
N GLU A 112 -4.89 89.84 52.12
CA GLU A 112 -4.16 90.96 51.53
C GLU A 112 -4.79 92.32 51.90
N ILE A 113 -6.13 92.39 51.92
CA ILE A 113 -6.85 93.57 52.40
C ILE A 113 -6.51 93.85 53.86
N GLN A 114 -6.52 92.82 54.73
CA GLN A 114 -6.13 92.96 56.14
C GLN A 114 -4.66 93.39 56.30
N ARG A 115 -3.76 92.83 55.49
CA ARG A 115 -2.34 93.20 55.43
C ARG A 115 -2.17 94.68 55.07
N LEU A 116 -2.79 95.10 53.96
CA LEU A 116 -2.73 96.49 53.48
C LEU A 116 -3.34 97.46 54.49
N GLN A 117 -4.44 97.09 55.16
CA GLN A 117 -5.03 97.86 56.26
C GLN A 117 -4.06 98.00 57.44
N THR A 118 -3.36 96.93 57.81
CA THR A 118 -2.37 96.93 58.90
C THR A 118 -1.17 97.82 58.56
N LEU A 119 -0.66 97.73 57.33
CA LEU A 119 0.42 98.59 56.83
C LEU A 119 -0.01 100.06 56.75
N LEU A 120 -1.22 100.34 56.27
CA LEU A 120 -1.78 101.69 56.20
C LEU A 120 -1.91 102.32 57.59
N ASN A 121 -2.39 101.55 58.58
CA ASN A 121 -2.46 102.01 59.98
C ASN A 121 -1.06 102.24 60.57
N ALA A 122 -0.08 101.37 60.25
CA ALA A 122 1.30 101.54 60.70
C ALA A 122 1.99 102.80 60.10
N VAL A 123 1.64 103.17 58.87
CA VAL A 123 2.09 104.41 58.21
C VAL A 123 1.37 105.65 58.78
N ARG A 124 0.09 105.52 59.13
CA ARG A 124 -0.73 106.62 59.69
C ARG A 124 -0.33 106.97 61.12
N ASP A 125 -0.06 105.98 61.97
CA ASP A 125 0.16 106.13 63.41
C ASP A 125 1.63 105.96 63.83
N GLY A 126 2.56 105.82 62.87
CA GLY A 126 3.95 105.46 63.12
C GLY A 126 4.95 105.96 62.07
N GLY A 127 6.18 106.25 62.51
CA GLY A 127 7.30 106.59 61.62
C GLY A 127 7.84 105.40 60.82
N PRO A 128 8.71 105.63 59.81
CA PRO A 128 9.17 104.64 58.84
C PRO A 128 9.81 103.36 59.44
N ASP A 129 10.38 103.45 60.64
CA ASP A 129 10.96 102.30 61.35
C ASP A 129 9.93 101.25 61.80
N LYS A 130 8.69 101.67 62.12
CA LYS A 130 7.61 100.75 62.46
C LYS A 130 7.15 99.96 61.21
N VAL A 131 7.08 100.61 60.06
CA VAL A 131 6.71 99.98 58.78
C VAL A 131 7.76 98.94 58.36
N LYS A 132 9.05 99.29 58.47
CA LYS A 132 10.16 98.38 58.18
C LYS A 132 10.12 97.13 59.05
N THR A 133 9.79 97.28 60.34
CA THR A 133 9.71 96.16 61.29
C THR A 133 8.56 95.21 60.96
N VAL A 134 7.38 95.74 60.60
CA VAL A 134 6.22 94.94 60.19
C VAL A 134 6.52 94.13 58.91
N LEU A 135 7.11 94.76 57.89
CA LEU A 135 7.46 94.07 56.64
C LEU A 135 8.53 92.97 56.83
N LEU A 136 9.53 93.20 57.68
CA LEU A 136 10.56 92.20 58.00
C LEU A 136 9.99 91.02 58.79
N SER A 137 9.08 91.27 59.73
CA SER A 137 8.38 90.22 60.46
C SER A 137 7.52 89.37 59.52
N GLU A 138 6.85 90.02 58.58
CA GLU A 138 5.97 89.35 57.63
C GLU A 138 6.72 88.50 56.61
N ALA A 139 7.84 88.99 56.07
CA ALA A 139 8.71 88.20 55.19
C ALA A 139 9.25 86.94 55.89
N LYS A 140 9.56 87.04 57.19
CA LYS A 140 9.99 85.89 58.01
C LYS A 140 8.87 84.88 58.22
N GLU A 141 7.67 85.33 58.56
CA GLU A 141 6.51 84.44 58.76
C GLU A 141 6.02 83.80 57.46
N GLU A 142 6.12 84.49 56.31
CA GLU A 142 5.77 83.92 55.00
C GLU A 142 6.76 82.82 54.57
N ALA A 143 8.07 83.03 54.76
CA ALA A 143 9.08 82.00 54.51
C ALA A 143 8.87 80.77 55.40
N LYS A 144 8.51 80.97 56.68
CA LYS A 144 8.20 79.89 57.62
C LYS A 144 6.94 79.12 57.22
N ARG A 145 5.88 79.82 56.80
CA ARG A 145 4.64 79.19 56.29
C ARG A 145 4.89 78.39 55.01
N GLY A 146 5.68 78.91 54.08
CA GLY A 146 6.06 78.21 52.85
C GLY A 146 6.78 76.89 53.13
N PHE A 147 7.75 76.89 54.05
CA PHE A 147 8.45 75.68 54.47
C PHE A 147 7.52 74.64 55.13
N GLU A 148 6.60 75.07 56.01
CA GLU A 148 5.70 74.13 56.70
C GLU A 148 4.68 73.49 55.74
N VAL A 149 4.20 74.22 54.73
CA VAL A 149 3.31 73.66 53.68
C VAL A 149 4.05 72.60 52.87
N GLU A 150 5.27 72.87 52.43
CA GLU A 150 6.05 71.90 51.64
C GLU A 150 6.40 70.66 52.47
N LYS A 151 6.72 70.84 53.76
CA LYS A 151 6.94 69.74 54.70
C LYS A 151 5.69 68.85 54.85
N ILE A 152 4.51 69.44 55.00
CA ILE A 152 3.24 68.67 55.10
C ILE A 152 2.97 67.91 53.79
N LYS A 153 3.20 68.56 52.64
CA LYS A 153 3.03 67.95 51.33
C LYS A 153 3.96 66.75 51.13
N MET A 154 5.23 66.89 51.47
CA MET A 154 6.21 65.80 51.42
C MET A 154 5.86 64.67 52.39
N GLN A 155 5.36 64.98 53.58
CA GLN A 155 4.88 63.95 54.54
C GLN A 155 3.65 63.18 54.03
N GLN A 156 2.74 63.87 53.34
CA GLN A 156 1.59 63.25 52.71
C GLN A 156 2.03 62.32 51.56
N GLU A 157 2.92 62.79 50.68
CA GLU A 157 3.47 62.01 49.57
C GLU A 157 4.21 60.76 50.06
N ILE A 158 5.02 60.87 51.12
CA ILE A 158 5.66 59.71 51.77
C ILE A 158 4.62 58.71 52.29
N SER A 159 3.50 59.18 52.84
CA SER A 159 2.44 58.32 53.37
C SER A 159 1.69 57.60 52.25
N GLU A 160 1.41 58.30 51.14
CA GLU A 160 0.80 57.73 49.93
C GLU A 160 1.71 56.71 49.27
N LEU A 161 3.00 57.02 49.12
CA LEU A 161 4.01 56.09 48.58
C LEU A 161 4.16 54.83 49.46
N LYS A 162 4.09 54.95 50.78
CA LYS A 162 4.06 53.79 51.68
C LYS A 162 2.81 52.92 51.47
N GLY A 163 1.65 53.55 51.27
CA GLY A 163 0.40 52.84 50.96
C GLY A 163 0.47 52.10 49.62
N ALA A 164 0.96 52.77 48.57
CA ALA A 164 1.16 52.18 47.25
C ALA A 164 2.18 51.02 47.29
N LYS A 165 3.30 51.19 48.00
CA LYS A 165 4.30 50.13 48.20
C LYS A 165 3.67 48.88 48.81
N LYS A 166 2.88 49.06 49.87
CA LYS A 166 2.20 47.94 50.55
C LYS A 166 1.24 47.20 49.61
N GLN A 167 0.47 47.92 48.81
CA GLN A 167 -0.44 47.30 47.82
C GLN A 167 0.33 46.49 46.76
N VAL A 168 1.48 47.00 46.29
CA VAL A 168 2.34 46.28 45.35
C VAL A 168 2.95 45.02 45.99
N GLU A 169 3.40 45.10 47.25
CA GLU A 169 3.92 43.94 48.00
C GLU A 169 2.85 42.86 48.21
N GLU A 170 1.60 43.25 48.52
CA GLU A 170 0.46 42.34 48.63
C GLU A 170 0.13 41.68 47.29
N ALA A 171 0.07 42.47 46.21
CA ALA A 171 -0.18 41.95 44.86
C ALA A 171 0.93 40.97 44.40
N LEU A 172 2.20 41.30 44.66
CA LEU A 172 3.33 40.42 44.37
C LEU A 172 3.21 39.08 45.11
N THR A 173 2.82 39.11 46.38
CA THR A 173 2.60 37.90 47.19
C THR A 173 1.49 37.03 46.59
N MET A 174 0.38 37.63 46.16
CA MET A 174 -0.71 36.90 45.49
C MET A 174 -0.27 36.27 44.17
N VAL A 175 0.53 36.96 43.36
CA VAL A 175 1.07 36.44 42.10
C VAL A 175 2.02 35.26 42.37
N ILE A 176 2.94 35.39 43.32
CA ILE A 176 3.85 34.30 43.71
C ILE A 176 3.06 33.06 44.15
N GLN A 177 1.98 33.24 44.90
CA GLN A 177 1.16 32.12 45.36
C GLN A 177 0.36 31.49 44.21
N ALA A 178 -0.16 32.28 43.27
CA ALA A 178 -0.81 31.78 42.07
C ALA A 178 0.16 30.98 41.19
N ASP A 179 1.40 31.43 41.04
CA ASP A 179 2.44 30.71 40.29
C ASP A 179 2.84 29.41 40.97
N LYS A 180 2.92 29.38 42.31
CA LYS A 180 3.14 28.13 43.05
C LYS A 180 2.02 27.11 42.81
N ILE A 181 0.76 27.56 42.79
CA ILE A 181 -0.40 26.70 42.51
C ILE A 181 -0.34 26.18 41.06
N LYS A 182 -0.14 27.06 40.08
CA LYS A 182 0.01 26.65 38.66
C LYS A 182 1.15 25.66 38.46
N ALA A 183 2.29 25.88 39.10
CA ALA A 183 3.41 24.95 39.03
C ALA A 183 3.07 23.59 39.64
N ALA A 184 2.27 23.55 40.71
CA ALA A 184 1.79 22.30 41.28
C ALA A 184 0.77 21.58 40.36
N GLU A 185 -0.15 22.32 39.74
CA GLU A 185 -1.09 21.79 38.75
C GLU A 185 -0.37 21.19 37.54
N ILE A 186 0.62 21.92 36.98
CA ILE A 186 1.44 21.42 35.87
C ILE A 186 2.14 20.11 36.24
N ARG A 187 2.73 20.02 37.44
CA ARG A 187 3.35 18.78 37.93
C ARG A 187 2.33 17.64 38.08
N SER A 188 1.13 17.93 38.59
CA SER A 188 0.07 16.94 38.73
C SER A 188 -0.41 16.42 37.38
N VAL A 189 -0.61 17.32 36.41
CA VAL A 189 -1.02 16.96 35.04
C VAL A 189 0.06 16.13 34.36
N TYR A 190 1.34 16.49 34.53
CA TYR A 190 2.47 15.71 34.02
C TYR A 190 2.47 14.28 34.60
N HIS A 191 2.27 14.13 35.91
CA HIS A 191 2.18 12.81 36.53
C HIS A 191 1.02 11.97 35.97
N LEU A 192 -0.17 12.57 35.82
CA LEU A 192 -1.33 11.88 35.24
C LEU A 192 -1.07 11.46 33.78
N HIS A 193 -0.43 12.30 32.97
CA HIS A 193 -0.04 11.93 31.61
C HIS A 193 0.98 10.79 31.60
N GLN A 194 1.92 10.78 32.53
CA GLN A 194 2.91 9.71 32.64
C GLN A 194 2.25 8.37 33.02
N GLU A 195 1.25 8.39 33.89
CA GLU A 195 0.44 7.23 34.24
C GLU A 195 -0.39 6.73 33.06
N GLU A 196 -0.99 7.65 32.30
CA GLU A 196 -1.77 7.37 31.09
C GLU A 196 -0.91 6.68 30.02
N ILE A 197 0.27 7.24 29.73
CA ILE A 197 1.26 6.65 28.80
C ILE A 197 1.63 5.24 29.25
N THR A 198 1.87 5.06 30.55
CA THR A 198 2.19 3.74 31.12
C THR A 198 1.03 2.77 30.98
N ARG A 199 -0.22 3.22 31.14
CA ARG A 199 -1.41 2.39 30.94
C ARG A 199 -1.57 1.97 29.48
N ILE A 200 -1.47 2.92 28.55
CA ILE A 200 -1.55 2.66 27.10
C ILE A 200 -0.47 1.65 26.70
N LYS A 201 0.77 1.84 27.16
CA LYS A 201 1.86 0.90 26.87
C LYS A 201 1.53 -0.52 27.34
N ARG A 202 0.99 -0.69 28.55
CA ARG A 202 0.56 -2.00 29.07
C ARG A 202 -0.61 -2.59 28.28
N GLU A 203 -1.52 -1.77 27.78
CA GLU A 203 -2.64 -2.20 26.93
C GLU A 203 -2.13 -2.68 25.56
N CYS A 204 -1.26 -1.92 24.92
CA CYS A 204 -0.63 -2.32 23.66
C CYS A 204 0.17 -3.62 23.81
N GLU A 205 0.98 -3.75 24.87
CA GLU A 205 1.72 -4.99 25.14
C GLU A 205 0.79 -6.19 25.36
N ARG A 206 -0.36 -6.00 26.02
CA ARG A 206 -1.36 -7.06 26.19
C ARG A 206 -2.00 -7.45 24.86
N GLU A 207 -2.32 -6.48 24.00
CA GLU A 207 -2.93 -6.76 22.71
C GLU A 207 -1.95 -7.45 21.76
N ILE A 208 -0.67 -7.05 21.76
CA ILE A 208 0.39 -7.73 21.00
C ILE A 208 0.47 -9.20 21.40
N ARG A 209 0.57 -9.51 22.70
CA ARG A 209 0.61 -10.90 23.17
C ARG A 209 -0.63 -11.70 22.77
N ARG A 210 -1.80 -11.06 22.78
CA ARG A 210 -3.06 -11.70 22.35
C ARG A 210 -3.04 -12.03 20.87
N LEU A 211 -2.57 -11.10 20.04
CA LEU A 211 -2.47 -11.30 18.58
C LEU A 211 -1.41 -12.35 18.23
N GLU A 212 -0.28 -12.37 18.93
CA GLU A 212 0.75 -13.42 18.79
C GLU A 212 0.16 -14.80 19.11
N GLN A 213 -0.55 -14.95 20.23
CA GLN A 213 -1.18 -16.22 20.58
C GLN A 213 -2.22 -16.67 19.55
N GLN A 214 -3.02 -15.74 19.00
CA GLN A 214 -3.98 -16.06 17.94
C GLN A 214 -3.30 -16.48 16.63
N LEU A 215 -2.14 -15.91 16.33
CA LEU A 215 -1.35 -16.29 15.15
C LEU A 215 -0.81 -17.72 15.33
N ASP A 216 -0.23 -18.02 16.48
CA ASP A 216 0.28 -19.36 16.82
C ASP A 216 -0.84 -20.42 16.77
N GLU A 217 -2.03 -20.12 17.29
CA GLU A 217 -3.19 -21.01 17.22
C GLU A 217 -3.67 -21.25 15.78
N LYS A 218 -3.68 -20.21 14.94
CA LYS A 218 -4.04 -20.33 13.52
C LYS A 218 -3.01 -21.16 12.75
N ASP A 219 -1.72 -20.95 12.99
CA ASP A 219 -0.64 -21.70 12.37
C ASP A 219 -0.66 -23.17 12.83
N ALA A 220 -0.86 -23.42 14.12
CA ALA A 220 -1.06 -24.77 14.65
C ALA A 220 -2.24 -25.48 13.97
N ARG A 221 -3.38 -24.79 13.79
CA ARG A 221 -4.55 -25.34 13.10
C ARG A 221 -4.28 -25.62 11.62
N ARG A 222 -3.55 -24.74 10.94
CA ARG A 222 -3.13 -24.95 9.54
C ARG A 222 -2.22 -26.17 9.41
N PHE A 223 -1.25 -26.33 10.32
CA PHE A 223 -0.39 -27.51 10.33
C PHE A 223 -1.16 -28.79 10.62
N GLN A 224 -2.08 -28.78 11.58
CA GLN A 224 -2.94 -29.94 11.87
C GLN A 224 -3.79 -30.35 10.65
N LEU A 225 -4.39 -29.38 9.95
CA LEU A 225 -5.11 -29.62 8.70
C LEU A 225 -4.19 -30.24 7.63
N LYS A 226 -2.97 -29.73 7.50
CA LYS A 226 -2.00 -30.27 6.53
C LYS A 226 -1.57 -31.70 6.87
N ILE A 227 -1.36 -31.99 8.16
CA ILE A 227 -1.06 -33.35 8.64
C ILE A 227 -2.22 -34.30 8.34
N ALA A 228 -3.46 -33.87 8.58
CA ALA A 228 -4.65 -34.68 8.29
C ALA A 228 -4.80 -34.96 6.78
N GLU A 229 -4.58 -33.95 5.93
CA GLU A 229 -4.59 -34.08 4.48
C GLU A 229 -3.53 -35.08 4.00
N LEU A 230 -2.28 -34.92 4.45
CA LEU A 230 -1.17 -35.81 4.10
C LEU A 230 -1.44 -37.24 4.58
N SER A 231 -1.97 -37.40 5.79
CA SER A 231 -2.36 -38.71 6.33
C SER A 231 -3.45 -39.37 5.47
N GLY A 232 -4.41 -38.59 4.97
CA GLY A 232 -5.44 -39.07 4.04
C GLY A 232 -4.86 -39.49 2.69
N ILE A 233 -3.86 -38.77 2.16
CA ILE A 233 -3.15 -39.13 0.94
C ILE A 233 -2.36 -40.43 1.14
N ILE A 234 -1.64 -40.56 2.26
CA ILE A 234 -0.88 -41.76 2.60
C ILE A 234 -1.80 -42.98 2.62
N ARG A 235 -2.94 -42.90 3.31
CA ARG A 235 -3.91 -44.01 3.36
C ARG A 235 -4.41 -44.42 1.97
N LYS A 236 -4.73 -43.45 1.10
CA LYS A 236 -5.13 -43.75 -0.28
C LYS A 236 -4.02 -44.42 -1.10
N LEU A 237 -2.76 -44.05 -0.86
CA LEU A 237 -1.61 -44.67 -1.51
C LEU A 237 -1.36 -46.09 -0.98
N GLU A 238 -1.56 -46.31 0.32
CA GLU A 238 -1.50 -47.64 0.94
C GLU A 238 -2.58 -48.57 0.38
N ASP A 239 -3.84 -48.11 0.30
CA ASP A 239 -4.95 -48.87 -0.28
C ASP A 239 -4.67 -49.22 -1.74
N ARG A 240 -4.16 -48.26 -2.53
CA ARG A 240 -3.77 -48.50 -3.93
C ARG A 240 -2.63 -49.52 -4.03
N ASN A 241 -1.63 -49.46 -3.15
CA ASN A 241 -0.54 -50.42 -3.13
C ASN A 241 -1.03 -51.83 -2.74
N ALA A 242 -1.99 -51.93 -1.83
CA ALA A 242 -2.62 -53.21 -1.49
C ALA A 242 -3.30 -53.83 -2.71
N LEU A 243 -4.12 -53.05 -3.43
CA LEU A 243 -4.79 -53.50 -4.66
C LEU A 243 -3.78 -53.93 -5.75
N LEU A 244 -2.71 -53.16 -5.96
CA LEU A 244 -1.65 -53.52 -6.92
C LEU A 244 -0.92 -54.81 -6.51
N SER A 245 -0.75 -55.05 -5.21
CA SER A 245 -0.17 -56.28 -4.68
C SER A 245 -1.09 -57.48 -4.94
N GLU A 246 -2.40 -57.32 -4.75
CA GLU A 246 -3.40 -58.34 -5.07
C GLU A 246 -3.43 -58.65 -6.56
N GLU A 247 -3.45 -57.63 -7.43
CA GLU A 247 -3.36 -57.80 -8.89
C GLU A 247 -2.09 -58.55 -9.30
N ARG A 248 -0.94 -58.20 -8.70
CA ARG A 248 0.34 -58.90 -8.93
C ARG A 248 0.22 -60.38 -8.54
N ASN A 249 -0.37 -60.68 -7.38
CA ASN A 249 -0.52 -62.06 -6.89
C ASN A 249 -1.44 -62.88 -7.78
N GLU A 250 -2.53 -62.30 -8.25
CA GLU A 250 -3.45 -62.94 -9.19
C GLU A 250 -2.79 -63.21 -10.55
N LEU A 251 -2.00 -62.26 -11.07
CA LEU A 251 -1.21 -62.49 -12.29
C LEU A 251 -0.17 -63.61 -12.10
N LEU A 252 0.48 -63.68 -10.94
CA LEU A 252 1.40 -64.76 -10.62
C LEU A 252 0.69 -66.12 -10.56
N LYS A 253 -0.53 -66.16 -10.02
CA LYS A 253 -1.36 -67.37 -9.99
C LYS A 253 -1.69 -67.84 -11.41
N ARG A 254 -2.17 -66.94 -12.27
CA ARG A 254 -2.46 -67.24 -13.68
C ARG A 254 -1.24 -67.70 -14.45
N LEU A 255 -0.07 -67.13 -14.17
CA LEU A 255 1.19 -67.57 -14.77
C LEU A 255 1.50 -69.02 -14.38
N ARG A 256 1.39 -69.36 -13.09
CA ARG A 256 1.61 -70.75 -12.61
C ARG A 256 0.61 -71.74 -13.21
N GLU A 257 -0.66 -71.35 -13.34
CA GLU A 257 -1.69 -72.17 -13.97
C GLU A 257 -1.36 -72.42 -15.45
N ALA A 258 -0.98 -71.38 -16.19
CA ALA A 258 -0.54 -71.50 -17.58
C ALA A 258 0.71 -72.40 -17.71
N GLU A 259 1.72 -72.19 -16.86
CA GLU A 259 2.91 -73.05 -16.81
C GLU A 259 2.56 -74.52 -16.56
N SER A 260 1.63 -74.77 -15.63
CA SER A 260 1.13 -76.12 -15.33
C SER A 260 0.42 -76.75 -16.53
N GLN A 261 -0.31 -75.97 -17.33
CA GLN A 261 -0.97 -76.45 -18.54
C GLN A 261 0.01 -76.71 -19.69
N TYR A 262 1.03 -75.86 -19.86
CA TYR A 262 2.02 -76.01 -20.94
C TYR A 262 3.03 -77.13 -20.69
N LYS A 263 3.38 -77.41 -19.44
CA LYS A 263 4.36 -78.44 -19.08
C LYS A 263 4.07 -79.84 -19.67
N PRO A 264 2.87 -80.43 -19.55
CA PRO A 264 2.58 -81.74 -20.14
C PRO A 264 2.60 -81.72 -21.66
N ILE A 265 2.22 -80.59 -22.29
CA ILE A 265 2.29 -80.42 -23.75
C ILE A 265 3.74 -80.40 -24.20
N LEU A 266 4.62 -79.66 -23.51
CA LEU A 266 6.05 -79.62 -23.79
C LEU A 266 6.68 -81.01 -23.61
N ASP A 267 6.34 -81.74 -22.55
CA ASP A 267 6.85 -83.09 -22.32
C ASP A 267 6.32 -84.11 -23.34
N LYS A 268 5.07 -83.95 -23.83
CA LYS A 268 4.53 -84.72 -24.95
C LYS A 268 5.28 -84.39 -26.24
N ASN A 269 5.54 -83.11 -26.51
CA ASN A 269 6.27 -82.66 -27.70
C ASN A 269 7.70 -83.23 -27.69
N LYS A 270 8.43 -83.13 -26.58
CA LYS A 270 9.76 -83.76 -26.41
C LYS A 270 9.74 -85.26 -26.70
N ARG A 271 8.72 -85.99 -26.22
CA ARG A 271 8.55 -87.42 -26.52
C ARG A 271 8.29 -87.68 -28.01
N LEU A 272 7.45 -86.87 -28.64
CA LEU A 272 7.19 -86.94 -30.07
C LEU A 272 8.45 -86.63 -30.89
N SER A 273 9.23 -85.62 -30.52
CA SER A 273 10.51 -85.30 -31.17
C SER A 273 11.47 -86.49 -31.15
N ARG A 274 11.65 -87.14 -29.99
CA ARG A 274 12.48 -88.36 -29.89
C ARG A 274 11.97 -89.49 -30.77
N LYS A 275 10.65 -89.72 -30.78
CA LYS A 275 10.04 -90.73 -31.65
C LYS A 275 10.22 -90.39 -33.13
N ASN A 276 10.18 -89.12 -33.49
CA ASN A 276 10.40 -88.65 -34.84
C ASN A 276 11.86 -88.84 -35.28
N GLU A 277 12.81 -88.62 -34.37
CA GLU A 277 14.23 -88.95 -34.58
C GLU A 277 14.43 -90.46 -34.77
N GLU A 278 13.82 -91.30 -33.94
CA GLU A 278 13.85 -92.77 -34.08
C GLU A 278 13.29 -93.24 -35.43
N LEU A 279 12.14 -92.71 -35.84
CA LEU A 279 11.52 -92.99 -37.13
C LEU A 279 12.40 -92.50 -38.29
N SER A 280 12.99 -91.31 -38.17
CA SER A 280 13.92 -90.77 -39.17
C SER A 280 15.15 -91.67 -39.32
N HIS A 281 15.70 -92.19 -38.21
CA HIS A 281 16.79 -93.15 -38.25
C HIS A 281 16.37 -94.50 -38.87
N ALA A 282 15.17 -94.99 -38.55
CA ALA A 282 14.63 -96.21 -39.16
C ALA A 282 14.40 -96.06 -40.67
N LEU A 283 13.86 -94.91 -41.09
CA LEU A 283 13.66 -94.55 -42.48
C LEU A 283 14.99 -94.51 -43.24
N ARG A 284 16.01 -93.82 -42.71
CA ARG A 284 17.37 -93.85 -43.30
C ARG A 284 17.94 -95.26 -43.44
N ARG A 285 17.71 -96.14 -42.46
CA ARG A 285 18.15 -97.56 -42.57
C ARG A 285 17.41 -98.29 -43.69
N MET A 286 16.10 -98.06 -43.84
CA MET A 286 15.31 -98.67 -44.91
C MET A 286 15.70 -98.11 -46.29
N GLU A 287 15.93 -96.80 -46.39
CA GLU A 287 16.46 -96.17 -47.61
C GLU A 287 17.81 -96.77 -48.01
N ASN A 288 18.71 -97.00 -47.05
CA ASN A 288 20.00 -97.64 -47.33
C ASN A 288 19.84 -99.10 -47.79
N LYS A 289 18.92 -99.86 -47.19
CA LYS A 289 18.57 -101.21 -47.67
C LYS A 289 17.99 -101.18 -49.07
N LEU A 290 17.09 -100.24 -49.35
CA LEU A 290 16.50 -100.05 -50.67
C LEU A 290 17.60 -99.74 -51.69
N LYS A 291 18.50 -98.79 -51.40
CA LYS A 291 19.67 -98.49 -52.24
C LYS A 291 20.52 -99.73 -52.52
N PHE A 292 20.79 -100.54 -51.51
CA PHE A 292 21.56 -101.78 -51.68
C PHE A 292 20.84 -102.78 -52.59
N VAL A 293 19.55 -103.05 -52.34
CA VAL A 293 18.74 -103.94 -53.18
C VAL A 293 18.62 -103.40 -54.61
N THR A 294 18.44 -102.09 -54.78
CA THR A 294 18.42 -101.45 -56.11
C THR A 294 19.77 -101.62 -56.83
N GLN A 295 20.89 -101.41 -56.14
CA GLN A 295 22.23 -101.64 -56.69
C GLN A 295 22.46 -103.12 -57.06
N GLU A 296 22.05 -104.06 -56.20
CA GLU A 296 22.11 -105.49 -56.47
C GLU A 296 21.24 -105.87 -57.68
N ASN A 297 20.04 -105.30 -57.80
CA ASN A 297 19.14 -105.52 -58.94
C ASN A 297 19.77 -105.00 -60.24
N ILE A 298 20.41 -103.82 -60.21
CA ILE A 298 21.17 -103.29 -61.35
C ILE A 298 22.34 -104.24 -61.69
N ALA A 299 23.11 -104.70 -60.71
CA ALA A 299 24.22 -105.63 -60.93
C ALA A 299 23.74 -107.00 -61.48
N MET A 300 22.59 -107.49 -61.01
CA MET A 300 21.96 -108.71 -61.53
C MET A 300 21.50 -108.53 -62.97
N ARG A 301 20.88 -107.40 -63.32
CA ARG A 301 20.53 -107.03 -64.70
C ARG A 301 21.77 -106.94 -65.61
N GLN A 302 22.88 -106.38 -65.11
CA GLN A 302 24.14 -106.34 -65.85
C GLN A 302 24.74 -107.75 -66.05
N ARG A 303 24.63 -108.64 -65.04
CA ARG A 303 25.06 -110.06 -65.15
C ARG A 303 24.20 -110.88 -66.12
N THR A 304 22.88 -110.67 -66.18
CA THR A 304 22.01 -111.31 -67.18
C THR A 304 22.16 -110.70 -68.57
N GLY A 305 22.59 -109.43 -68.69
CA GLY A 305 22.92 -108.78 -69.96
C GLY A 305 24.18 -109.32 -70.66
N ALA A 306 25.14 -109.88 -69.91
CA ALA A 306 26.42 -110.36 -70.45
C ALA A 306 26.38 -111.76 -71.12
N ILE A 307 25.23 -112.45 -71.12
CA ILE A 307 25.08 -113.83 -71.64
C ILE A 307 24.34 -113.87 -73.00
N ARG A 308 23.98 -112.72 -73.59
CA ARG A 308 23.40 -112.67 -74.94
C ARG A 308 24.50 -112.52 -76.01
N ARG A 309 24.64 -113.56 -76.84
CA ARG A 309 25.43 -113.58 -78.09
C ARG A 309 24.95 -112.47 -79.05
N PRO A 310 25.85 -111.79 -79.79
CA PRO A 310 25.47 -110.84 -80.83
C PRO A 310 25.06 -111.62 -82.09
N SER A 311 23.77 -111.64 -82.43
CA SER A 311 23.28 -112.14 -83.71
C SER A 311 21.81 -111.81 -83.91
N SER A 312 21.51 -110.66 -84.52
CA SER A 312 20.65 -110.52 -85.72
C SER A 312 20.35 -109.05 -86.01
N LEU A 313 20.09 -108.75 -87.28
CA LEU A 313 19.84 -107.44 -87.90
C LEU A 313 18.54 -106.74 -87.41
N ASN A 314 18.10 -107.00 -86.17
CA ASN A 314 16.94 -106.38 -85.50
C ASN A 314 17.34 -105.47 -84.32
N ASP A 315 18.63 -105.38 -83.98
CA ASP A 315 19.12 -104.60 -82.82
C ASP A 315 19.23 -103.08 -83.08
N LEU A 316 19.04 -102.60 -84.32
CA LEU A 316 18.98 -101.16 -84.60
C LEU A 316 17.64 -100.55 -84.18
N ASP A 317 16.54 -101.30 -84.28
CA ASP A 317 15.19 -100.83 -83.93
C ASP A 317 15.00 -100.81 -82.40
N HIS A 318 15.41 -101.87 -81.70
CA HIS A 318 15.37 -101.92 -80.22
C HIS A 318 16.38 -100.99 -79.54
N SER A 319 17.54 -100.72 -80.16
CA SER A 319 18.48 -99.71 -79.66
C SER A 319 17.97 -98.27 -79.88
N GLN A 320 17.14 -98.05 -80.90
CA GLN A 320 16.48 -96.77 -81.13
C GLN A 320 15.30 -96.59 -80.17
N GLU A 321 14.47 -97.62 -79.97
CA GLU A 321 13.42 -97.65 -78.95
C GLU A 321 13.98 -97.52 -77.52
N GLU A 322 15.08 -98.19 -77.16
CA GLU A 322 15.72 -98.00 -75.84
C GLU A 322 16.26 -96.58 -75.67
N ARG A 323 16.83 -95.98 -76.72
CA ARG A 323 17.30 -94.58 -76.68
C ARG A 323 16.15 -93.58 -76.59
N GLU A 324 15.02 -93.83 -77.26
CA GLU A 324 13.80 -93.02 -77.12
C GLU A 324 13.17 -93.19 -75.73
N VAL A 325 13.13 -94.41 -75.19
CA VAL A 325 12.63 -94.67 -73.82
C VAL A 325 13.52 -94.00 -72.78
N ASP A 326 14.85 -94.03 -72.94
CA ASP A 326 15.77 -93.35 -72.04
C ASP A 326 15.69 -91.82 -72.17
N PHE A 327 15.49 -91.29 -73.39
CA PHE A 327 15.22 -89.87 -73.61
C PHE A 327 13.91 -89.42 -72.95
N LEU A 328 12.83 -90.20 -73.09
CA LEU A 328 11.54 -89.95 -72.44
C LEU A 328 11.65 -90.06 -70.91
N ARG A 329 12.41 -91.02 -70.37
CA ARG A 329 12.68 -91.11 -68.93
C ARG A 329 13.42 -89.90 -68.41
N LEU A 330 14.44 -89.43 -69.15
CA LEU A 330 15.17 -88.22 -68.77
C LEU A 330 14.27 -86.99 -68.81
N GLN A 331 13.39 -86.89 -69.81
CA GLN A 331 12.41 -85.81 -69.92
C GLN A 331 11.38 -85.84 -68.78
N VAL A 332 10.92 -87.02 -68.35
CA VAL A 332 10.04 -87.15 -67.18
C VAL A 332 10.76 -86.76 -65.89
N VAL A 333 12.03 -87.15 -65.72
CA VAL A 333 12.83 -86.74 -64.56
C VAL A 333 13.03 -85.23 -64.54
N GLU A 334 13.29 -84.61 -65.69
CA GLU A 334 13.46 -83.16 -65.79
C GLU A 334 12.15 -82.42 -65.53
N GLN A 335 11.01 -82.89 -66.04
CA GLN A 335 9.69 -82.37 -65.68
C GLN A 335 9.39 -82.54 -64.19
N GLN A 336 9.76 -83.68 -63.58
CA GLN A 336 9.58 -83.91 -62.16
C GLN A 336 10.42 -82.95 -61.31
N ASN A 337 11.66 -82.66 -61.71
CA ASN A 337 12.51 -81.67 -61.04
C ASN A 337 11.92 -80.27 -61.11
N ILE A 338 11.35 -79.87 -62.25
CA ILE A 338 10.67 -78.56 -62.39
C ILE A 338 9.43 -78.50 -61.48
N ILE A 339 8.65 -79.58 -61.41
CA ILE A 339 7.48 -79.66 -60.52
C ILE A 339 7.90 -79.56 -59.04
N ASP A 340 8.98 -80.23 -58.65
CA ASP A 340 9.49 -80.20 -57.28
C ASP A 340 10.05 -78.81 -56.91
N GLU A 341 10.73 -78.13 -57.84
CA GLU A 341 11.18 -76.74 -57.66
C GLU A 341 9.98 -75.80 -57.50
N LEU A 342 9.00 -75.84 -58.40
CA LEU A 342 7.80 -75.00 -58.33
C LEU A 342 7.01 -75.25 -57.04
N SER A 343 6.93 -76.50 -56.58
CA SER A 343 6.26 -76.87 -55.32
C SER A 343 6.94 -76.25 -54.10
N LYS A 344 8.29 -76.27 -54.03
CA LYS A 344 9.05 -75.60 -52.98
C LYS A 344 8.88 -74.08 -53.00
N THR A 345 8.84 -73.48 -54.19
CA THR A 345 8.61 -72.03 -54.33
C THR A 345 7.23 -71.64 -53.82
N LEU A 346 6.21 -72.46 -54.06
CA LEU A 346 4.85 -72.24 -53.59
C LEU A 346 4.71 -72.37 -52.06
N GLU A 347 5.34 -73.38 -51.45
CA GLU A 347 5.39 -73.52 -49.98
C GLU A 347 6.07 -72.32 -49.32
N THR A 348 7.17 -71.84 -49.90
CA THR A 348 7.91 -70.68 -49.39
C THR A 348 7.06 -69.41 -49.49
N ALA A 349 6.35 -69.20 -50.60
CA ALA A 349 5.42 -68.09 -50.77
C ALA A 349 4.24 -68.14 -49.77
N GLY A 350 3.71 -69.34 -49.50
CA GLY A 350 2.66 -69.55 -48.48
C GLY A 350 3.12 -69.19 -47.07
N TYR A 351 4.38 -69.49 -46.73
CA TYR A 351 4.96 -69.13 -45.45
C TYR A 351 5.15 -67.61 -45.31
N VAL A 352 5.66 -66.94 -46.34
CA VAL A 352 5.81 -65.46 -46.36
C VAL A 352 4.46 -64.76 -46.21
N LYS A 353 3.42 -65.23 -46.91
CA LYS A 353 2.05 -64.69 -46.77
C LYS A 353 1.52 -64.80 -45.33
N SER A 354 1.72 -65.97 -44.69
CA SER A 354 1.28 -66.21 -43.31
C SER A 354 2.01 -65.31 -42.29
N VAL A 355 3.30 -65.02 -42.51
CA VAL A 355 4.08 -64.09 -41.68
C VAL A 355 3.57 -62.66 -41.84
N MET A 356 3.29 -62.22 -43.07
CA MET A 356 2.75 -60.88 -43.34
C MET A 356 1.36 -60.65 -42.72
N GLU A 357 0.48 -61.65 -42.77
CA GLU A 357 -0.85 -61.57 -42.14
C GLU A 357 -0.76 -61.46 -40.61
N ARG A 358 0.13 -62.24 -39.99
CA ARG A 358 0.39 -62.18 -38.54
C ARG A 358 0.91 -60.80 -38.10
N ASP A 359 1.75 -60.18 -38.92
CA ASP A 359 2.35 -58.89 -38.62
C ASP A 359 1.38 -57.71 -38.84
N LYS A 360 0.40 -57.85 -39.76
CA LYS A 360 -0.75 -56.91 -39.87
C LYS A 360 -1.64 -56.97 -38.62
N LEU A 361 -1.96 -58.17 -38.13
CA LEU A 361 -2.77 -58.36 -36.90
C LEU A 361 -2.13 -57.73 -35.65
N LEU A 362 -0.81 -57.81 -35.52
CA LEU A 362 -0.08 -57.17 -34.42
C LEU A 362 -0.15 -55.64 -34.47
N ARG A 363 -0.19 -55.03 -35.66
CA ARG A 363 -0.34 -53.58 -35.83
C ARG A 363 -1.73 -53.10 -35.41
N PHE A 364 -2.79 -53.80 -35.80
CA PHE A 364 -4.16 -53.48 -35.37
C PHE A 364 -4.32 -53.57 -33.84
N ARG A 365 -3.68 -54.56 -33.19
CA ARG A 365 -3.70 -54.71 -31.73
C ARG A 365 -2.94 -53.60 -30.98
N LYS A 366 -1.88 -53.04 -31.58
CA LYS A 366 -1.14 -51.89 -31.03
C LYS A 366 -1.91 -50.57 -31.16
N GLN A 367 -2.71 -50.41 -32.21
CA GLN A 367 -3.49 -49.19 -32.45
C GLN A 367 -4.67 -49.05 -31.47
N ARG A 368 -5.33 -50.15 -31.09
CA ARG A 368 -6.40 -50.14 -30.06
C ARG A 368 -5.92 -49.76 -28.65
N LYS A 369 -4.64 -49.98 -28.30
CA LYS A 369 -4.09 -49.64 -26.97
C LYS A 369 -3.76 -48.15 -26.77
N LYS A 370 -3.75 -47.33 -27.83
CA LYS A 370 -3.49 -45.89 -27.72
C LYS A 370 -4.75 -45.03 -27.52
N MET A 371 -5.94 -45.59 -27.69
CA MET A 371 -7.22 -44.83 -27.60
C MET A 371 -7.90 -44.89 -26.23
N THR A 372 -7.32 -45.56 -25.23
CA THR A 372 -7.89 -45.70 -23.88
C THR A 372 -7.00 -45.05 -22.82
N ARG A 373 -6.93 -43.71 -22.82
CA ARG A 373 -6.59 -42.91 -21.64
C ARG A 373 -7.41 -41.62 -21.67
N ILE A 374 -8.60 -41.69 -21.06
CA ILE A 374 -9.40 -40.53 -20.64
C ILE A 374 -9.50 -40.64 -19.10
N PRO A 375 -9.23 -39.58 -18.32
CA PRO A 375 -9.37 -39.63 -16.87
C PRO A 375 -10.85 -39.52 -16.47
N LYS A 376 -11.38 -40.50 -15.73
CA LYS A 376 -12.72 -40.42 -15.14
C LYS A 376 -12.67 -39.76 -13.75
N LYS A 377 -13.54 -38.77 -13.52
CA LYS A 377 -13.94 -38.27 -12.19
C LYS A 377 -14.85 -39.30 -11.49
N PRO A 378 -14.94 -39.32 -10.15
CA PRO A 378 -15.65 -40.37 -9.42
C PRO A 378 -17.16 -40.12 -9.47
N VAL A 379 -17.92 -41.14 -9.87
CA VAL A 379 -19.38 -41.16 -9.79
C VAL A 379 -19.76 -42.15 -8.69
N VAL A 380 -20.63 -41.67 -7.80
CA VAL A 380 -21.21 -42.36 -6.66
C VAL A 380 -22.03 -43.57 -7.14
N GLU A 381 -21.81 -44.72 -6.49
CA GLU A 381 -22.62 -45.92 -6.67
C GLU A 381 -24.04 -45.70 -6.15
N THR A 382 -25.03 -45.95 -7.00
CA THR A 382 -26.36 -46.36 -6.56
C THR A 382 -26.73 -47.68 -7.22
N PHE A 383 -27.04 -48.61 -6.33
CA PHE A 383 -27.49 -50.00 -6.42
C PHE A 383 -28.75 -50.21 -7.30
N TYR A 384 -29.00 -51.48 -7.70
CA TYR A 384 -29.96 -52.07 -8.67
C TYR A 384 -29.51 -52.05 -10.15
N GLY A 385 -29.34 -53.15 -10.90
CA GLY A 385 -29.84 -54.52 -10.79
C GLY A 385 -30.83 -54.78 -11.93
N TYR A 386 -30.44 -55.50 -13.00
CA TYR A 386 -31.23 -56.47 -13.78
C TYR A 386 -30.39 -57.05 -14.94
N ASP A 387 -30.69 -58.32 -15.21
CA ASP A 387 -30.19 -59.28 -16.19
C ASP A 387 -29.96 -58.74 -17.61
N ASP A 388 -29.04 -59.39 -18.34
CA ASP A 388 -29.33 -59.98 -19.66
C ASP A 388 -28.08 -60.71 -20.23
N GLU A 389 -28.10 -62.04 -20.06
CA GLU A 389 -27.48 -63.00 -20.96
C GLU A 389 -28.16 -62.94 -22.34
N ALA A 390 -27.42 -62.60 -23.41
CA ALA A 390 -27.44 -63.33 -24.69
C ALA A 390 -26.68 -62.60 -25.81
N SER A 391 -26.00 -63.43 -26.61
CA SER A 391 -25.71 -63.25 -28.04
C SER A 391 -24.41 -62.54 -28.43
N LEU A 392 -23.37 -63.36 -28.65
CA LEU A 392 -22.13 -62.97 -29.29
C LEU A 392 -21.53 -64.18 -30.03
N GLU A 393 -21.98 -64.44 -31.27
CA GLU A 393 -21.18 -65.09 -32.30
C GLU A 393 -21.61 -64.59 -33.69
N SER A 394 -20.69 -63.98 -34.44
CA SER A 394 -20.70 -64.02 -35.92
C SER A 394 -19.36 -63.49 -36.44
N ASP A 395 -18.43 -64.42 -36.65
CA ASP A 395 -17.18 -64.21 -37.37
C ASP A 395 -17.34 -64.48 -38.87
N GLY A 396 -16.64 -63.68 -39.67
CA GLY A 396 -16.06 -64.05 -40.97
C GLY A 396 -16.97 -63.90 -42.19
N SER A 397 -16.51 -63.51 -43.37
CA SER A 397 -15.23 -63.01 -43.85
C SER A 397 -15.47 -62.50 -45.29
N SER A 398 -14.71 -61.49 -45.69
CA SER A 398 -14.58 -60.96 -47.05
C SER A 398 -13.71 -61.86 -47.95
N ILE A 399 -13.87 -61.78 -49.28
CA ILE A 399 -12.84 -61.64 -50.36
C ILE A 399 -13.57 -61.82 -51.74
N SER A 400 -13.65 -60.85 -52.68
CA SER A 400 -12.65 -60.33 -53.67
C SER A 400 -12.19 -61.41 -54.69
N TYR A 401 -12.19 -61.29 -56.01
CA TYR A 401 -11.66 -60.22 -56.88
C TYR A 401 -11.96 -60.50 -58.38
N GLN A 402 -12.10 -59.42 -59.17
CA GLN A 402 -11.55 -59.12 -60.52
C GLN A 402 -11.53 -60.15 -61.70
N THR A 403 -12.21 -59.73 -62.78
CA THR A 403 -11.82 -59.59 -64.22
C THR A 403 -10.95 -60.67 -64.90
N ASP A 404 -11.39 -61.20 -66.05
CA ASP A 404 -10.88 -60.80 -67.38
C ASP A 404 -11.64 -61.46 -68.56
N ARG A 405 -11.37 -60.91 -69.75
CA ARG A 405 -12.06 -60.96 -71.05
C ARG A 405 -12.08 -62.28 -71.85
N THR A 406 -12.88 -62.19 -72.93
CA THR A 406 -12.65 -62.62 -74.33
C THR A 406 -13.22 -63.96 -74.85
N ASP A 407 -14.13 -63.78 -75.82
CA ASP A 407 -14.25 -64.44 -77.12
C ASP A 407 -14.56 -65.95 -77.24
N GLN A 408 -15.79 -66.25 -77.67
CA GLN A 408 -16.07 -66.89 -78.97
C GLN A 408 -17.58 -66.87 -79.31
N THR A 409 -17.94 -66.09 -80.34
CA THR A 409 -19.09 -66.25 -81.26
C THR A 409 -18.68 -67.22 -82.40
N PRO A 410 -19.53 -67.68 -83.36
CA PRO A 410 -20.99 -67.58 -83.53
C PRO A 410 -21.69 -68.84 -84.11
N CYS A 411 -23.02 -68.87 -84.08
CA CYS A 411 -23.85 -69.28 -85.24
C CYS A 411 -25.27 -68.69 -85.08
N THR A 412 -25.62 -67.84 -86.03
CA THR A 412 -26.87 -67.12 -86.33
C THR A 412 -27.95 -68.08 -86.92
N PRO A 413 -29.18 -67.69 -87.36
CA PRO A 413 -29.79 -66.34 -87.50
C PRO A 413 -31.29 -66.19 -87.10
N GLU A 414 -31.73 -64.94 -86.86
CA GLU A 414 -32.96 -64.26 -87.37
C GLU A 414 -34.36 -64.90 -87.05
N ASP A 415 -35.41 -64.21 -86.59
CA ASP A 415 -35.86 -62.81 -86.71
C ASP A 415 -36.89 -62.46 -85.61
N ASP A 416 -36.97 -61.16 -85.28
CA ASP A 416 -38.14 -60.37 -84.88
C ASP A 416 -39.08 -60.88 -83.77
N LEU A 417 -38.75 -60.55 -82.51
CA LEU A 417 -39.73 -60.10 -81.50
C LEU A 417 -39.08 -59.04 -80.57
N GLU A 418 -38.58 -57.97 -81.19
CA GLU A 418 -37.94 -56.80 -80.56
C GLU A 418 -38.91 -55.95 -79.68
N GLU A 419 -40.17 -56.37 -79.52
CA GLU A 419 -41.20 -55.64 -78.78
C GLU A 419 -41.53 -56.26 -77.39
N GLY A 420 -41.13 -57.50 -77.12
CA GLY A 420 -41.26 -58.17 -75.81
C GLY A 420 -40.07 -57.90 -74.88
N MET A 421 -38.86 -57.87 -75.44
CA MET A 421 -37.61 -57.64 -74.72
C MET A 421 -37.51 -56.21 -74.17
N ALA A 422 -38.01 -55.20 -74.89
CA ALA A 422 -38.05 -53.82 -74.41
C ALA A 422 -39.03 -53.63 -73.24
N LYS A 423 -40.13 -54.39 -73.19
CA LYS A 423 -41.08 -54.39 -72.06
C LYS A 423 -40.52 -55.11 -70.84
N GLU A 424 -39.87 -56.26 -71.02
CA GLU A 424 -39.19 -56.96 -69.90
C GLU A 424 -37.98 -56.16 -69.40
N GLU A 425 -37.21 -55.53 -70.29
CA GLU A 425 -36.07 -54.70 -69.89
C GLU A 425 -36.54 -53.43 -69.16
N THR A 426 -37.62 -52.80 -69.60
CA THR A 426 -38.20 -51.65 -68.87
C THR A 426 -38.84 -52.07 -67.54
N GLU A 427 -39.43 -53.26 -67.43
CA GLU A 427 -39.96 -53.80 -66.18
C GLU A 427 -38.86 -54.21 -65.19
N LEU A 428 -37.75 -54.76 -65.69
CA LEU A 428 -36.54 -55.04 -64.92
C LEU A 428 -35.88 -53.74 -64.46
N ARG A 429 -35.72 -52.74 -65.33
CA ARG A 429 -35.23 -51.40 -64.95
C ARG A 429 -36.15 -50.73 -63.93
N PHE A 430 -37.47 -50.89 -64.03
CA PHE A 430 -38.42 -50.38 -63.06
C PHE A 430 -38.31 -51.09 -61.71
N ARG A 431 -38.16 -52.42 -61.68
CA ARG A 431 -37.86 -53.17 -60.44
C ARG A 431 -36.54 -52.74 -59.82
N GLN A 432 -35.50 -52.58 -60.64
CA GLN A 432 -34.17 -52.18 -60.20
C GLN A 432 -34.18 -50.75 -59.66
N LEU A 433 -34.84 -49.82 -60.34
CA LEU A 433 -35.05 -48.44 -59.88
C LEU A 433 -35.89 -48.39 -58.61
N THR A 434 -36.88 -49.27 -58.45
CA THR A 434 -37.68 -49.37 -57.22
C THR A 434 -36.84 -49.90 -56.05
N MET A 435 -35.99 -50.89 -56.30
CA MET A 435 -35.05 -51.40 -55.31
C MET A 435 -34.01 -50.35 -54.92
N GLU A 436 -33.46 -49.61 -55.88
CA GLU A 436 -32.54 -48.51 -55.63
C GLU A 436 -33.23 -47.35 -54.91
N TYR A 437 -34.47 -47.01 -55.26
CA TYR A 437 -35.26 -46.01 -54.57
C TYR A 437 -35.53 -46.41 -53.11
N GLN A 438 -35.85 -47.68 -52.84
CA GLN A 438 -36.01 -48.19 -51.48
C GLN A 438 -34.69 -48.30 -50.71
N ALA A 439 -33.58 -48.60 -51.39
CA ALA A 439 -32.24 -48.59 -50.80
C ALA A 439 -31.81 -47.16 -50.46
N LEU A 440 -32.14 -46.20 -51.33
CA LEU A 440 -31.88 -44.77 -51.14
C LEU A 440 -32.78 -44.19 -50.04
N GLN A 441 -34.06 -44.58 -49.95
CA GLN A 441 -34.94 -44.21 -48.84
C GLN A 441 -34.44 -44.78 -47.51
N ARG A 442 -33.94 -46.03 -47.50
CA ARG A 442 -33.31 -46.62 -46.31
C ARG A 442 -31.99 -45.93 -45.96
N ALA A 443 -31.16 -45.60 -46.95
CA ALA A 443 -29.93 -44.84 -46.74
C ALA A 443 -30.21 -43.41 -46.26
N TYR A 444 -31.26 -42.76 -46.78
CA TYR A 444 -31.71 -41.44 -46.33
C TYR A 444 -32.30 -41.50 -44.93
N ALA A 445 -33.06 -42.53 -44.58
CA ALA A 445 -33.54 -42.76 -43.21
C ALA A 445 -32.39 -43.02 -42.22
N LEU A 446 -31.40 -43.82 -42.61
CA LEU A 446 -30.19 -44.07 -41.82
C LEU A 446 -29.29 -42.83 -41.71
N LEU A 447 -29.21 -42.01 -42.76
CA LEU A 447 -28.54 -40.71 -42.71
C LEU A 447 -29.32 -39.73 -41.83
N GLN A 448 -30.65 -39.77 -41.84
CA GLN A 448 -31.46 -38.92 -40.96
C GLN A 448 -31.41 -39.40 -39.50
N GLU A 449 -31.13 -40.68 -39.28
CA GLU A 449 -30.83 -41.29 -37.97
C GLU A 449 -29.40 -41.00 -37.50
N GLN A 450 -28.40 -41.00 -38.41
CA GLN A 450 -26.99 -40.66 -38.10
C GLN A 450 -26.70 -39.16 -38.01
N VAL A 451 -27.36 -38.35 -38.83
CA VAL A 451 -27.26 -36.88 -38.81
C VAL A 451 -28.17 -36.30 -37.74
N GLY A 452 -29.11 -37.09 -37.18
CA GLY A 452 -30.05 -36.62 -36.18
C GLY A 452 -31.02 -35.61 -36.77
N GLY A 453 -32.28 -36.01 -36.92
CA GLY A 453 -33.37 -35.05 -37.02
C GLY A 453 -33.24 -34.04 -35.87
N THR A 454 -33.10 -32.77 -36.25
CA THR A 454 -32.74 -31.60 -35.43
C THR A 454 -31.26 -31.58 -35.02
N LEU A 455 -30.56 -30.51 -35.42
CA LEU A 455 -29.68 -29.84 -34.45
C LEU A 455 -30.53 -29.76 -33.19
N ASP A 456 -30.27 -30.63 -32.22
CA ASP A 456 -30.92 -30.58 -30.92
C ASP A 456 -30.44 -29.25 -30.35
N ALA A 457 -31.20 -28.19 -30.67
CA ALA A 457 -30.84 -26.83 -30.35
C ALA A 457 -30.67 -26.73 -28.83
N GLU A 458 -31.35 -27.56 -28.05
CA GLU A 458 -31.12 -27.67 -26.62
C GLU A 458 -29.77 -28.31 -26.27
N ARG A 459 -29.31 -29.36 -26.98
CA ARG A 459 -27.96 -29.90 -26.78
C ARG A 459 -26.86 -28.94 -27.24
N GLU A 460 -27.04 -28.27 -28.36
CA GLU A 460 -26.06 -27.31 -28.88
C GLU A 460 -26.04 -26.04 -28.02
N VAL A 461 -27.19 -25.55 -27.56
CA VAL A 461 -27.30 -24.49 -26.56
C VAL A 461 -26.68 -24.94 -25.24
N LYS A 462 -26.95 -26.16 -24.74
CA LYS A 462 -26.30 -26.69 -23.53
C LYS A 462 -24.79 -26.80 -23.67
N THR A 463 -24.29 -27.21 -24.84
CA THR A 463 -22.85 -27.31 -25.10
C THR A 463 -22.23 -25.91 -25.17
N ARG A 464 -22.92 -24.95 -25.80
CA ARG A 464 -22.50 -23.55 -25.85
C ARG A 464 -22.56 -22.87 -24.49
N GLU A 465 -23.57 -23.14 -23.68
CA GLU A 465 -23.70 -22.69 -22.29
C GLU A 465 -22.62 -23.31 -21.40
N GLN A 466 -22.31 -24.59 -21.57
CA GLN A 466 -21.20 -25.25 -20.87
C GLN A 466 -19.85 -24.62 -21.24
N LEU A 467 -19.59 -24.41 -22.53
CA LEU A 467 -18.36 -23.75 -23.00
C LEU A 467 -18.30 -22.29 -22.52
N GLN A 468 -19.42 -21.56 -22.52
CA GLN A 468 -19.48 -20.22 -21.94
C GLN A 468 -19.21 -20.25 -20.44
N ALA A 469 -19.77 -21.19 -19.68
CA ALA A 469 -19.50 -21.34 -18.26
C ALA A 469 -18.05 -21.74 -17.98
N GLU A 470 -17.41 -22.47 -18.88
CA GLU A 470 -16.00 -22.86 -18.79
C GLU A 470 -15.05 -21.68 -19.14
N ILE A 471 -15.44 -20.85 -20.11
CA ILE A 471 -14.76 -19.57 -20.41
C ILE A 471 -14.85 -18.61 -19.23
N HIS A 472 -16.04 -18.39 -18.66
CA HIS A 472 -16.20 -17.51 -17.49
C HIS A 472 -15.42 -18.04 -16.27
N ARG A 473 -15.40 -19.36 -16.05
CA ARG A 473 -14.57 -19.95 -14.99
C ARG A 473 -13.08 -19.76 -15.24
N SER A 474 -12.64 -19.90 -16.48
CA SER A 474 -11.24 -19.68 -16.86
C SER A 474 -10.86 -18.20 -16.72
N GLN A 475 -11.76 -17.28 -17.09
CA GLN A 475 -11.57 -15.83 -16.91
C GLN A 475 -11.51 -15.44 -15.44
N ALA A 476 -12.42 -15.95 -14.60
CA ALA A 476 -12.35 -15.73 -13.15
C ALA A 476 -11.05 -16.28 -12.55
N GLN A 477 -10.61 -17.46 -13.00
CA GLN A 477 -9.33 -18.03 -12.57
C GLN A 477 -8.12 -17.21 -13.03
N ILE A 478 -8.18 -16.60 -14.22
CA ILE A 478 -7.15 -15.66 -14.70
C ILE A 478 -7.16 -14.39 -13.84
N GLU A 479 -8.31 -13.78 -13.60
CA GLU A 479 -8.43 -12.59 -12.74
C GLU A 479 -7.94 -12.84 -11.32
N ASP A 480 -8.26 -14.00 -10.73
CA ASP A 480 -7.79 -14.39 -9.39
C ASP A 480 -6.27 -14.60 -9.38
N LEU A 481 -5.70 -15.19 -10.43
CA LEU A 481 -4.25 -15.33 -10.58
C LEU A 481 -3.54 -13.99 -10.81
N GLU A 482 -4.13 -13.08 -11.58
CA GLU A 482 -3.62 -11.73 -11.80
C GLU A 482 -3.65 -10.90 -10.52
N LYS A 483 -4.72 -11.01 -9.72
CA LYS A 483 -4.80 -10.39 -8.37
C LYS A 483 -3.75 -10.98 -7.43
N ALA A 484 -3.59 -12.30 -7.39
CA ALA A 484 -2.57 -12.96 -6.58
C ALA A 484 -1.15 -12.54 -7.00
N LEU A 485 -0.90 -12.35 -8.30
CA LEU A 485 0.39 -11.87 -8.80
C LEU A 485 0.65 -10.40 -8.44
N ALA A 486 -0.40 -9.56 -8.46
CA ALA A 486 -0.31 -8.17 -8.03
C ALA A 486 -0.07 -8.04 -6.51
N GLU A 487 -0.70 -8.91 -5.72
CA GLU A 487 -0.47 -9.03 -4.27
C GLU A 487 0.95 -9.53 -3.96
N GLN A 488 1.49 -10.48 -4.74
CA GLN A 488 2.87 -10.94 -4.62
C GLN A 488 3.90 -9.81 -4.88
N GLY A 489 3.55 -8.80 -5.68
CA GLY A 489 4.35 -7.59 -5.85
C GLY A 489 4.44 -6.70 -4.59
N GLN A 490 3.52 -6.84 -3.64
CA GLN A 490 3.54 -6.11 -2.36
C GLN A 490 4.58 -6.69 -1.39
N ASP A 491 4.85 -7.99 -1.44
CA ASP A 491 5.89 -8.63 -0.63
C ASP A 491 7.28 -8.06 -0.91
N MET A 492 7.56 -7.69 -2.17
CA MET A 492 8.83 -7.05 -2.54
C MET A 492 8.96 -5.64 -1.95
N LYS A 493 7.89 -4.85 -1.97
CA LYS A 493 7.86 -3.52 -1.35
C LYS A 493 8.01 -3.61 0.17
N TRP A 494 7.38 -4.59 0.81
CA TRP A 494 7.51 -4.78 2.24
C TRP A 494 8.94 -5.18 2.66
N ILE A 495 9.62 -5.99 1.85
CA ILE A 495 11.04 -6.31 2.06
C ILE A 495 11.92 -5.05 1.91
N GLU A 496 11.66 -4.22 0.91
CA GLU A 496 12.38 -2.95 0.69
C GLU A 496 12.17 -1.96 1.84
N GLU A 497 10.93 -1.80 2.30
CA GLU A 497 10.59 -0.95 3.46
C GLU A 497 11.22 -1.49 4.75
N LYS A 498 11.17 -2.81 4.98
CA LYS A 498 11.83 -3.46 6.11
C LYS A 498 13.34 -3.22 6.09
N GLN A 499 13.98 -3.34 4.93
CA GLN A 499 15.42 -3.04 4.78
C GLN A 499 15.73 -1.55 4.95
N ALA A 500 14.87 -0.64 4.51
CA ALA A 500 15.01 0.79 4.76
C ALA A 500 14.90 1.12 6.25
N LEU A 501 13.96 0.48 6.96
CA LEU A 501 13.83 0.61 8.42
C LEU A 501 15.04 0.07 9.17
N TYR A 502 15.63 -1.06 8.75
CA TYR A 502 16.88 -1.56 9.35
C TYR A 502 18.03 -0.58 9.19
N ARG A 503 18.19 0.02 8.00
CA ARG A 503 19.21 1.05 7.75
C ARG A 503 19.01 2.27 8.64
N ARG A 504 17.78 2.79 8.71
CA ARG A 504 17.46 3.93 9.56
C ARG A 504 17.66 3.64 11.05
N ASN A 505 17.34 2.42 11.50
CA ASN A 505 17.62 1.99 12.87
C ASN A 505 19.13 1.90 13.15
N GLN A 506 19.94 1.45 12.20
CA GLN A 506 21.41 1.45 12.36
C GLN A 506 21.94 2.88 12.51
N GLU A 507 21.50 3.81 11.66
CA GLU A 507 21.87 5.23 11.76
C GLU A 507 21.48 5.83 13.12
N LEU A 508 20.29 5.50 13.63
CA LEU A 508 19.84 5.94 14.95
C LEU A 508 20.68 5.36 16.09
N VAL A 509 21.05 4.08 16.02
CA VAL A 509 21.92 3.45 17.01
C VAL A 509 23.31 4.06 17.03
N GLU A 510 23.88 4.35 15.86
CA GLU A 510 25.17 5.05 15.75
C GLU A 510 25.09 6.46 16.31
N LYS A 511 24.00 7.19 16.03
CA LYS A 511 23.78 8.52 16.57
C LYS A 511 23.60 8.52 18.09
N ILE A 512 22.90 7.53 18.65
CA ILE A 512 22.79 7.36 20.11
C ILE A 512 24.18 7.14 20.72
N LYS A 513 25.00 6.23 20.17
CA LYS A 513 26.36 6.00 20.65
C LYS A 513 27.23 7.26 20.60
N GLN A 514 27.09 8.06 19.56
CA GLN A 514 27.79 9.34 19.45
C GLN A 514 27.34 10.31 20.55
N MET A 515 26.02 10.45 20.76
CA MET A 515 25.47 11.30 21.82
C MET A 515 25.88 10.83 23.22
N GLU A 516 25.93 9.53 23.48
CA GLU A 516 26.40 8.96 24.75
C GLU A 516 27.89 9.28 25.00
N ALA A 517 28.72 9.23 23.95
CA ALA A 517 30.13 9.60 24.04
C ALA A 517 30.31 11.11 24.31
N GLU A 518 29.52 11.96 23.64
CA GLU A 518 29.49 13.40 23.89
C GLU A 518 28.99 13.73 25.30
N GLU A 519 27.96 13.04 25.80
CA GLU A 519 27.46 13.18 27.17
C GLU A 519 28.53 12.79 28.20
N ALA A 520 29.24 11.69 27.97
CA ALA A 520 30.34 11.26 28.84
C ALA A 520 31.47 12.30 28.88
N ARG A 521 31.82 12.89 27.73
CA ARG A 521 32.80 13.99 27.65
C ARG A 521 32.34 15.22 28.42
N LEU A 522 31.10 15.67 28.19
CA LEU A 522 30.55 16.83 28.88
C LEU A 522 30.45 16.62 30.41
N LYS A 523 30.15 15.39 30.86
CA LYS A 523 30.18 15.06 32.28
C LYS A 523 31.57 15.20 32.88
N HIS A 524 32.61 14.81 32.15
CA HIS A 524 34.00 15.01 32.56
C HIS A 524 34.32 16.51 32.64
N ASP A 525 34.01 17.28 31.60
CA ASP A 525 34.26 18.73 31.56
C ASP A 525 33.55 19.46 32.72
N VAL A 526 32.31 19.06 33.05
CA VAL A 526 31.57 19.62 34.20
C VAL A 526 32.24 19.27 35.53
N GLN A 527 32.79 18.07 35.66
CA GLN A 527 33.52 17.69 36.87
C GLN A 527 34.83 18.49 37.00
N ASP A 528 35.58 18.65 35.91
CA ASP A 528 36.81 19.45 35.90
C ASP A 528 36.53 20.91 36.32
N VAL A 529 35.45 21.51 35.82
CA VAL A 529 35.05 22.87 36.20
C VAL A 529 34.63 22.95 37.67
N LYS A 530 33.97 21.92 38.22
CA LYS A 530 33.63 21.88 39.65
C LYS A 530 34.88 21.81 40.51
N ASP A 531 35.82 20.94 40.17
CA ASP A 531 37.08 20.79 40.90
C ASP A 531 37.91 22.10 40.85
N GLN A 532 37.89 22.80 39.71
CA GLN A 532 38.47 24.14 39.59
C GLN A 532 37.77 25.18 40.47
N ASN A 533 36.43 25.14 40.53
CA ASN A 533 35.66 26.06 41.39
C ASN A 533 35.97 25.82 42.87
N GLU A 534 36.03 24.57 43.32
CA GLU A 534 36.42 24.23 44.69
C GLU A 534 37.82 24.78 45.00
N LEU A 535 38.78 24.65 44.07
CA LEU A 535 40.12 25.22 44.22
C LEU A 535 40.10 26.76 44.33
N LEU A 536 39.26 27.43 43.55
CA LEU A 536 39.09 28.88 43.63
C LEU A 536 38.46 29.31 44.95
N GLU A 537 37.48 28.57 45.47
CA GLU A 537 36.91 28.81 46.80
C GLU A 537 37.98 28.71 47.90
N PHE A 538 38.85 27.68 47.85
CA PHE A 538 39.99 27.59 48.77
C PHE A 538 40.94 28.78 48.64
N ARG A 539 41.20 29.25 47.41
CA ARG A 539 42.06 30.40 47.17
C ARG A 539 41.45 31.69 47.70
N ILE A 540 40.14 31.89 47.56
CA ILE A 540 39.41 33.03 48.12
C ILE A 540 39.54 33.02 49.64
N LEU A 541 39.27 31.89 50.30
CA LEU A 541 39.42 31.77 51.75
C LEU A 541 40.85 32.06 52.24
N GLU A 542 41.86 31.64 51.47
CA GLU A 542 43.27 31.96 51.76
C GLU A 542 43.58 33.46 51.62
N LEU A 543 42.98 34.12 50.62
CA LEU A 543 43.12 35.56 50.40
C LEU A 543 42.39 36.38 51.48
N GLU A 544 41.19 35.97 51.88
CA GLU A 544 40.43 36.59 52.98
C GLU A 544 41.18 36.48 54.33
N GLU A 545 41.81 35.33 54.61
CA GLU A 545 42.62 35.15 55.82
C GLU A 545 43.91 35.99 55.78
N ARG A 546 44.50 36.19 54.59
CA ARG A 546 45.62 37.13 54.41
C ARG A 546 45.18 38.59 54.59
N GLU A 547 44.00 38.96 54.11
CA GLU A 547 43.42 40.30 54.29
C GLU A 547 43.20 40.60 55.77
N ARG A 548 42.62 39.66 56.54
CA ARG A 548 42.47 39.82 58.01
C ARG A 548 43.78 40.01 58.75
N ARG A 549 44.89 39.46 58.23
CA ARG A 549 46.23 39.53 58.84
C ARG A 549 47.04 40.74 58.36
N SER A 550 46.56 41.49 57.38
CA SER A 550 47.23 42.69 56.88
C SER A 550 46.92 43.91 57.77
N PRO A 551 47.86 44.85 57.99
CA PRO A 551 47.57 46.09 58.71
C PRO A 551 46.44 46.86 58.01
N ALA A 552 45.41 47.25 58.76
CA ALA A 552 44.19 47.85 58.25
C ALA A 552 44.46 49.11 57.40
N ILE A 553 44.21 49.02 56.10
CA ILE A 553 43.91 50.19 55.27
C ILE A 553 42.44 50.51 55.56
N ASN A 554 42.21 51.54 56.38
CA ASN A 554 40.88 51.96 56.80
C ASN A 554 40.06 52.52 55.62
N PHE A 555 39.34 51.66 54.89
CA PHE A 555 38.30 52.06 53.95
C PHE A 555 36.96 52.22 54.69
N LEU A 556 36.56 53.47 54.94
CA LEU A 556 35.26 53.82 55.51
C LEU A 556 34.12 53.45 54.54
N HIS A 557 33.41 52.37 54.84
CA HIS A 557 32.26 51.91 54.07
C HIS A 557 31.06 52.86 54.21
N GLY A 558 30.62 53.46 53.09
CA GLY A 558 29.29 54.08 52.97
C GLY A 558 28.19 53.01 52.78
N PRO A 559 26.92 53.31 53.10
CA PRO A 559 25.82 52.35 52.95
C PRO A 559 25.62 51.93 51.49
N PHE A 560 25.52 50.63 51.24
CA PHE A 560 25.33 50.09 49.89
C PHE A 560 23.94 50.40 49.34
N THR A 561 23.88 51.01 48.16
CA THR A 561 22.65 51.19 47.39
C THR A 561 22.43 49.97 46.50
N GLU A 562 21.19 49.46 46.48
CA GLU A 562 20.82 48.24 45.74
C GLU A 562 21.09 48.44 44.23
N GLY A 563 21.89 47.55 43.63
CA GLY A 563 22.23 47.58 42.19
C GLY A 563 23.56 48.26 41.81
N LYS A 564 24.35 48.79 42.77
CA LYS A 564 25.69 49.34 42.49
C LYS A 564 26.78 48.54 43.19
N SER A 565 27.89 48.27 42.50
CA SER A 565 29.02 47.56 43.11
C SER A 565 29.76 48.46 44.12
N PRO A 566 30.42 47.89 45.14
CA PRO A 566 31.24 48.65 46.08
C PRO A 566 32.27 49.54 45.37
N LEU A 567 32.89 49.02 44.30
CA LEU A 567 33.86 49.77 43.49
C LEU A 567 33.21 50.97 42.80
N GLN A 568 31.98 50.81 42.28
CA GLN A 568 31.23 51.87 41.63
C GLN A 568 30.86 53.00 42.58
N VAL A 569 30.53 52.68 43.84
CA VAL A 569 30.25 53.68 44.89
C VAL A 569 31.51 54.48 45.24
N TYR A 570 32.68 53.82 45.32
CA TYR A 570 33.96 54.50 45.56
C TYR A 570 34.39 55.37 44.37
N CYS A 571 34.29 54.85 43.15
CA CYS A 571 34.59 55.62 41.93
C CYS A 571 33.67 56.83 41.80
N GLU A 572 32.37 56.69 42.06
CA GLU A 572 31.41 57.81 42.07
C GLU A 572 31.74 58.84 43.16
N ALA A 573 32.16 58.41 44.36
CA ALA A 573 32.56 59.31 45.44
C ALA A 573 33.84 60.11 45.12
N GLU A 574 34.75 59.52 44.34
CA GLU A 574 35.95 60.19 43.79
C GLU A 574 35.67 60.97 42.49
N GLY A 575 34.41 61.03 42.05
CA GLY A 575 34.01 61.73 40.82
C GLY A 575 34.41 61.02 39.51
N VAL A 576 34.78 59.74 39.59
CA VAL A 576 35.13 58.89 38.45
C VAL A 576 33.86 58.20 37.94
N THR A 577 33.31 58.71 36.84
CA THR A 577 32.07 58.18 36.25
C THR A 577 32.31 57.25 35.07
N ASP A 578 33.43 57.40 34.35
CA ASP A 578 33.82 56.54 33.23
C ASP A 578 35.30 56.14 33.35
N ILE A 579 35.56 54.84 33.31
CA ILE A 579 36.90 54.27 33.35
C ILE A 579 37.24 53.74 31.96
N VAL A 580 38.02 54.50 31.20
CA VAL A 580 38.53 54.07 29.89
C VAL A 580 39.89 53.43 30.07
N VAL A 581 39.95 52.10 30.00
CA VAL A 581 41.17 51.30 30.22
C VAL A 581 42.32 51.76 29.32
N ALA A 582 42.03 52.08 28.06
CA ALA A 582 43.01 52.60 27.11
C ALA A 582 43.63 53.95 27.53
N GLU A 583 42.84 54.85 28.15
CA GLU A 583 43.38 56.13 28.65
C GLU A 583 44.24 55.93 29.90
N LEU A 584 43.87 55.00 30.78
CA LEU A 584 44.65 54.65 31.97
C LEU A 584 45.97 53.97 31.59
N MET A 585 45.97 53.05 30.62
CA MET A 585 47.19 52.46 30.08
C MET A 585 48.11 53.53 29.51
N LYS A 586 47.58 54.48 28.74
CA LYS A 586 48.37 55.61 28.20
C LYS A 586 48.97 56.49 29.30
N LYS A 587 48.23 56.74 30.39
CA LYS A 587 48.74 57.49 31.55
C LYS A 587 49.84 56.71 32.30
N LEU A 588 49.70 55.39 32.42
CA LEU A 588 50.72 54.52 33.02
C LEU A 588 51.98 54.41 32.17
N ASP A 589 51.86 54.39 30.84
CA ASP A 589 53.02 54.41 29.94
C ASP A 589 53.81 55.72 30.11
N ILE A 590 53.13 56.87 30.14
CA ILE A 590 53.76 58.19 30.39
C ILE A 590 54.43 58.23 31.77
N LEU A 591 53.80 57.67 32.80
CA LEU A 591 54.38 57.58 34.14
C LEU A 591 55.60 56.66 34.15
N GLY A 592 55.54 55.50 33.49
CA GLY A 592 56.62 54.53 33.41
C GLY A 592 57.87 55.05 32.70
N ASP A 593 57.71 56.01 31.77
CA ASP A 593 58.82 56.68 31.09
C ASP A 593 59.55 57.73 31.97
N ASN A 594 59.06 57.99 33.20
CA ASN A 594 59.66 58.98 34.10
C ASN A 594 60.88 58.40 34.83
N ALA A 595 62.08 58.92 34.49
CA ALA A 595 63.36 58.44 35.05
C ALA A 595 63.56 58.69 36.55
N ASN A 596 62.68 59.45 37.21
CA ASN A 596 62.76 59.79 38.64
C ASN A 596 61.99 58.84 39.57
N LEU A 597 61.41 57.74 39.06
CA LEU A 597 60.68 56.77 39.87
C LEU A 597 61.62 55.90 40.70
N THR A 598 61.24 55.67 41.96
CA THR A 598 61.87 54.66 42.82
C THR A 598 61.56 53.24 42.32
N ASN A 599 62.38 52.26 42.71
CA ASN A 599 62.17 50.85 42.30
C ASN A 599 60.79 50.31 42.72
N GLU A 600 60.27 50.74 43.87
CA GLU A 600 58.94 50.36 44.36
C GLU A 600 57.83 50.95 43.48
N GLU A 601 57.94 52.23 43.11
CA GLU A 601 56.98 52.88 42.21
C GLU A 601 57.01 52.29 40.79
N GLN A 602 58.18 51.92 40.28
CA GLN A 602 58.32 51.22 39.00
C GLN A 602 57.61 49.86 39.02
N VAL A 603 57.78 49.09 40.11
CA VAL A 603 57.08 47.80 40.26
C VAL A 603 55.57 48.00 40.32
N VAL A 604 55.08 49.02 41.04
CA VAL A 604 53.65 49.34 41.12
C VAL A 604 53.08 49.72 39.75
N ILE A 605 53.80 50.52 38.96
CA ILE A 605 53.38 50.91 37.60
C ILE A 605 53.31 49.69 36.68
N ILE A 606 54.31 48.80 36.73
CA ILE A 606 54.32 47.56 35.92
C ILE A 606 53.16 46.63 36.33
N GLN A 607 52.90 46.50 37.63
CA GLN A 607 51.80 45.70 38.14
C GLN A 607 50.43 46.28 37.71
N ALA A 608 50.22 47.59 37.88
CA ALA A 608 49.00 48.26 37.46
C ALA A 608 48.75 48.11 35.95
N ARG A 609 49.80 48.25 35.13
CA ARG A 609 49.74 48.03 33.68
C ARG A 609 49.37 46.60 33.33
N THR A 610 49.93 45.62 34.04
CA THR A 610 49.63 44.19 33.82
C THR A 610 48.17 43.89 34.16
N VAL A 611 47.66 44.42 35.28
CA VAL A 611 46.26 44.26 35.70
C VAL A 611 45.30 44.88 34.68
N LEU A 612 45.59 46.10 34.19
CA LEU A 612 44.76 46.74 33.16
C LEU A 612 44.78 45.98 31.83
N THR A 613 45.94 45.41 31.45
CA THR A 613 46.04 44.58 30.24
C THR A 613 45.18 43.31 30.35
N LEU A 614 45.15 42.68 31.53
CA LEU A 614 44.31 41.51 31.77
C LEU A 614 42.82 41.89 31.80
N ALA A 615 42.49 43.04 32.40
CA ALA A 615 41.13 43.57 32.43
C ALA A 615 40.61 43.89 31.03
N GLU A 616 41.43 44.47 30.15
CA GLU A 616 41.06 44.74 28.75
C GLU A 616 40.76 43.46 27.97
N LYS A 617 41.58 42.41 28.14
CA LYS A 617 41.32 41.09 27.54
C LYS A 617 40.02 40.47 28.06
N TRP A 618 39.76 40.59 29.36
CA TRP A 618 38.52 40.10 29.97
C TRP A 618 37.29 40.86 29.45
N LEU A 619 37.36 42.18 29.36
CA LEU A 619 36.29 43.00 28.80
C LEU A 619 36.00 42.64 27.34
N GLN A 620 37.04 42.49 26.51
CA GLN A 620 36.88 42.03 25.12
C GLN A 620 36.22 40.65 25.05
N GLN A 621 36.60 39.73 25.94
CA GLN A 621 35.98 38.40 25.98
C GLN A 621 34.50 38.48 26.38
N ILE A 622 34.15 39.35 27.34
CA ILE A 622 32.77 39.63 27.72
C ILE A 622 31.98 40.19 26.54
N GLU A 623 32.48 41.20 25.82
CA GLU A 623 31.83 41.79 24.65
C GLU A 623 31.57 40.76 23.53
N VAL A 624 32.54 39.88 23.27
CA VAL A 624 32.37 38.78 22.31
C VAL A 624 31.29 37.80 22.78
N THR A 625 31.27 37.43 24.07
CA THR A 625 30.23 36.55 24.60
C THR A 625 28.86 37.20 24.63
N GLU A 626 28.77 38.49 24.92
CA GLU A 626 27.53 39.26 24.88
C GLU A 626 26.98 39.31 23.46
N SER A 627 27.82 39.62 22.47
CA SER A 627 27.43 39.62 21.05
C SER A 627 26.92 38.24 20.61
N ALA A 628 27.59 37.16 21.04
CA ALA A 628 27.15 35.79 20.74
C ALA A 628 25.83 35.43 21.42
N LEU A 629 25.59 35.89 22.66
CA LEU A 629 24.32 35.72 23.36
C LEU A 629 23.19 36.50 22.72
N GLN A 630 23.44 37.76 22.34
CA GLN A 630 22.48 38.59 21.61
C GLN A 630 22.09 37.94 20.27
N GLN A 631 23.05 37.36 19.54
CA GLN A 631 22.76 36.61 18.32
C GLN A 631 21.90 35.38 18.60
N LYS A 632 22.20 34.59 19.64
CA LYS A 632 21.38 33.44 20.05
C LYS A 632 19.96 33.84 20.45
N MET A 633 19.79 34.97 21.12
CA MET A 633 18.46 35.49 21.46
C MET A 633 17.65 35.80 20.21
N LEU A 634 18.26 36.46 19.22
CA LEU A 634 17.63 36.74 17.94
C LEU A 634 17.23 35.44 17.20
N ASP A 635 18.11 34.44 17.20
CA ASP A 635 17.83 33.15 16.57
C ASP A 635 16.64 32.44 17.25
N LEU A 636 16.57 32.47 18.58
CA LEU A 636 15.45 31.93 19.34
C LEU A 636 14.14 32.68 19.08
N GLU A 637 14.19 34.00 18.92
CA GLU A 637 13.01 34.79 18.52
C GLU A 637 12.51 34.40 17.14
N ASN A 638 13.42 34.18 16.19
CA ASN A 638 13.08 33.71 14.84
C ASN A 638 12.48 32.29 14.85
N GLU A 639 13.07 31.37 15.63
CA GLU A 639 12.53 30.02 15.81
C GLU A 639 11.14 30.03 16.45
N LYS A 640 10.93 30.88 17.46
CA LYS A 640 9.63 31.08 18.10
C LYS A 640 8.57 31.57 17.10
N GLU A 641 8.94 32.49 16.21
CA GLU A 641 8.03 32.95 15.16
C GLU A 641 7.68 31.81 14.18
N LEU A 642 8.66 30.98 13.82
CA LEU A 642 8.45 29.81 12.96
C LEU A 642 7.51 28.78 13.63
N PHE A 643 7.74 28.46 14.90
CA PHE A 643 6.84 27.58 15.66
C PHE A 643 5.43 28.15 15.78
N SER A 644 5.30 29.47 15.92
CA SER A 644 3.99 30.13 15.96
C SER A 644 3.26 29.99 14.62
N LYS A 645 3.96 30.11 13.49
CA LYS A 645 3.40 29.87 12.15
C LYS A 645 3.01 28.41 11.96
N GLN A 646 3.87 27.46 12.35
CA GLN A 646 3.57 26.02 12.29
C GLN A 646 2.35 25.65 13.13
N LYS A 647 2.21 26.24 14.31
CA LYS A 647 1.03 26.07 15.15
C LYS A 647 -0.23 26.57 14.43
N GLY A 648 -0.18 27.76 13.81
CA GLY A 648 -1.29 28.29 13.01
C GLY A 648 -1.73 27.33 11.90
N TYR A 649 -0.78 26.75 11.15
CA TYR A 649 -1.11 25.76 10.12
C TYR A 649 -1.76 24.48 10.67
N LEU A 650 -1.34 24.03 11.86
CA LEU A 650 -1.94 22.87 12.50
C LEU A 650 -3.35 23.17 13.01
N ASP A 651 -3.59 24.37 13.54
CA ASP A 651 -4.92 24.83 13.96
C ASP A 651 -5.86 24.91 12.74
N ASP A 652 -5.39 25.47 11.61
CA ASP A 652 -6.15 25.54 10.34
C ASP A 652 -6.50 24.13 9.81
N GLU A 653 -5.54 23.19 9.85
CA GLU A 653 -5.75 21.80 9.43
C GLU A 653 -6.75 21.07 10.34
N LEU A 654 -6.70 21.31 11.65
CA LEU A 654 -7.66 20.76 12.60
C LEU A 654 -9.07 21.30 12.35
N ASP A 655 -9.19 22.60 12.07
CA ASP A 655 -10.48 23.20 11.70
C ASP A 655 -11.01 22.64 10.38
N PHE A 656 -10.15 22.42 9.38
CA PHE A 656 -10.54 21.77 8.13
C PHE A 656 -11.04 20.34 8.34
N ARG A 657 -10.35 19.54 9.16
CA ARG A 657 -10.77 18.17 9.50
C ARG A 657 -12.09 18.16 10.27
N LYS A 658 -12.28 19.10 11.19
CA LYS A 658 -13.53 19.26 11.94
C LYS A 658 -14.69 19.60 11.00
N GLN A 659 -14.50 20.54 10.08
CA GLN A 659 -15.50 20.87 9.06
C GLN A 659 -15.82 19.68 8.15
N SER A 660 -14.80 18.89 7.78
CA SER A 660 -14.97 17.68 6.98
C SER A 660 -15.77 16.61 7.72
N LEU A 661 -15.50 16.43 9.03
CA LEU A 661 -16.26 15.53 9.90
C LEU A 661 -17.73 15.99 10.04
N ASP A 662 -17.95 17.29 10.25
CA ASP A 662 -19.29 17.86 10.33
C ASP A 662 -20.06 17.73 9.00
N GLN A 663 -19.36 17.80 7.86
CA GLN A 663 -19.94 17.48 6.54
C GLN A 663 -20.27 16.00 6.38
N ALA A 664 -19.42 15.10 6.88
CA ALA A 664 -19.69 13.65 6.87
C ALA A 664 -20.91 13.30 7.73
N HIS A 665 -21.03 13.87 8.93
CA HIS A 665 -22.22 13.71 9.78
C HIS A 665 -23.49 14.29 9.12
N LYS A 666 -23.38 15.39 8.37
CA LYS A 666 -24.49 15.90 7.55
C LYS A 666 -24.87 14.96 6.40
N GLN A 667 -23.91 14.28 5.77
CA GLN A 667 -24.20 13.26 4.76
C GLN A 667 -24.86 12.02 5.37
N GLU A 668 -24.46 11.61 6.57
CA GLU A 668 -25.06 10.49 7.30
C GLU A 668 -26.51 10.81 7.75
N ALA A 669 -26.77 12.06 8.15
CA ALA A 669 -28.12 12.58 8.35
C ALA A 669 -28.92 12.64 7.04
N GLY A 670 -28.29 12.98 5.91
CA GLY A 670 -28.87 12.92 4.58
C GLY A 670 -29.21 11.50 4.11
N ALA A 671 -28.42 10.50 4.51
CA ALA A 671 -28.68 9.09 4.23
C ALA A 671 -29.94 8.58 4.95
N LYS A 672 -30.17 9.01 6.20
CA LYS A 672 -31.42 8.75 6.95
C LYS A 672 -32.65 9.42 6.34
N ILE A 673 -32.48 10.59 5.71
CA ILE A 673 -33.57 11.25 4.96
C ILE A 673 -33.86 10.50 3.65
N SER A 674 -32.86 9.90 3.02
CA SER A 674 -33.02 9.08 1.81
C SER A 674 -33.86 7.81 2.01
N GLU A 675 -34.00 7.30 3.24
CA GLU A 675 -34.88 6.16 3.56
C GLU A 675 -36.37 6.53 3.59
N LEU A 676 -36.72 7.83 3.65
CA LEU A 676 -38.09 8.32 3.79
C LEU A 676 -38.71 8.87 2.48
N LEU A 677 -37.93 8.90 1.39
CA LEU A 677 -38.35 9.45 0.09
C LEU A 677 -38.93 8.37 -0.83
N SER A 678 -39.87 8.72 -1.73
CA SER A 678 -40.33 7.78 -2.76
C SER A 678 -39.27 7.58 -3.85
N GLU A 679 -39.30 6.47 -4.61
CA GLU A 679 -38.28 6.15 -5.61
C GLU A 679 -38.08 7.25 -6.68
N GLU A 680 -39.14 7.99 -7.04
CA GLU A 680 -39.05 9.10 -8.00
C GLU A 680 -38.33 10.34 -7.39
N GLU A 681 -38.50 10.57 -6.09
CA GLU A 681 -37.82 11.63 -5.34
C GLU A 681 -36.37 11.26 -5.04
N LYS A 682 -36.09 9.97 -4.79
CA LYS A 682 -34.73 9.45 -4.69
C LYS A 682 -33.96 9.62 -6.00
N GLU A 683 -34.58 9.34 -7.15
CA GLU A 683 -33.90 9.46 -8.44
C GLU A 683 -33.67 10.93 -8.84
N LYS A 684 -34.61 11.84 -8.53
CA LYS A 684 -34.42 13.28 -8.67
C LYS A 684 -33.34 13.82 -7.74
N LEU A 685 -33.35 13.40 -6.47
CA LEU A 685 -32.33 13.78 -5.49
C LEU A 685 -30.95 13.23 -5.89
N LYS A 686 -30.87 11.98 -6.34
CA LYS A 686 -29.65 11.35 -6.85
C LYS A 686 -29.10 12.09 -8.07
N SER A 687 -29.97 12.49 -8.99
CA SER A 687 -29.59 13.31 -10.16
C SER A 687 -29.10 14.71 -9.75
N ALA A 688 -29.77 15.36 -8.80
CA ALA A 688 -29.35 16.66 -8.27
C ALA A 688 -28.03 16.57 -7.47
N VAL A 689 -27.84 15.50 -6.69
CA VAL A 689 -26.61 15.22 -5.95
C VAL A 689 -25.46 14.88 -6.91
N GLU A 690 -25.71 14.11 -7.97
CA GLU A 690 -24.76 13.84 -9.05
C GLU A 690 -24.34 15.13 -9.76
N GLN A 691 -25.29 16.01 -10.06
CA GLN A 691 -25.03 17.30 -10.68
C GLN A 691 -24.24 18.24 -9.76
N TRP A 692 -24.60 18.29 -8.48
CA TRP A 692 -23.87 19.05 -7.45
C TRP A 692 -22.46 18.48 -7.24
N LYS A 693 -22.30 17.15 -7.17
CA LYS A 693 -20.98 16.48 -7.08
C LYS A 693 -20.11 16.83 -8.29
N ARG A 694 -20.66 16.80 -9.51
CA ARG A 694 -19.93 17.21 -10.72
C ARG A 694 -19.50 18.67 -10.65
N GLN A 695 -20.37 19.55 -10.16
CA GLN A 695 -20.06 20.97 -10.01
C GLN A 695 -18.98 21.22 -8.94
N VAL A 696 -19.11 20.62 -7.76
CA VAL A 696 -18.10 20.70 -6.68
C VAL A 696 -16.76 20.12 -7.12
N MET A 697 -16.75 18.99 -7.82
CA MET A 697 -15.51 18.41 -8.36
C MET A 697 -14.90 19.26 -9.48
N SER A 698 -15.69 20.07 -10.19
CA SER A 698 -15.18 21.04 -11.16
C SER A 698 -14.56 22.24 -10.44
N GLU A 699 -15.26 22.79 -9.45
CA GLU A 699 -14.80 23.94 -8.65
C GLU A 699 -13.55 23.61 -7.81
N LEU A 700 -13.46 22.39 -7.27
CA LEU A 700 -12.26 21.91 -6.57
C LEU A 700 -11.07 21.80 -7.53
N ARG A 701 -11.26 21.22 -8.71
CA ARG A 701 -10.21 21.15 -9.74
C ARG A 701 -9.76 22.52 -10.21
N GLU A 702 -10.68 23.47 -10.31
CA GLU A 702 -10.37 24.85 -10.68
C GLU A 702 -9.60 25.57 -9.56
N ARG A 703 -9.96 25.36 -8.29
CA ARG A 703 -9.20 25.86 -7.14
C ARG A 703 -7.82 25.24 -7.04
N ASP A 704 -7.69 23.93 -7.25
CA ASP A 704 -6.39 23.25 -7.25
C ASP A 704 -5.50 23.78 -8.37
N ALA A 705 -6.06 24.00 -9.57
CA ALA A 705 -5.34 24.61 -10.68
C ALA A 705 -4.97 26.09 -10.41
N GLN A 706 -5.76 26.81 -9.64
CA GLN A 706 -5.46 28.18 -9.20
C GLN A 706 -4.31 28.19 -8.18
N ILE A 707 -4.37 27.34 -7.15
CA ILE A 707 -3.30 27.18 -6.15
C ILE A 707 -1.98 26.77 -6.83
N LEU A 708 -2.05 25.87 -7.81
CA LEU A 708 -0.87 25.44 -8.55
C LEU A 708 -0.25 26.61 -9.34
N ARG A 709 -1.07 27.46 -9.96
CA ARG A 709 -0.61 28.68 -10.65
C ARG A 709 0.05 29.66 -9.68
N GLU A 710 -0.59 29.97 -8.56
CA GLU A 710 -0.05 30.88 -7.54
C GLU A 710 1.28 30.36 -6.97
N ARG A 711 1.38 29.06 -6.69
CA ARG A 711 2.63 28.43 -6.26
C ARG A 711 3.72 28.50 -7.33
N MET A 712 3.36 28.31 -8.60
CA MET A 712 4.30 28.42 -9.72
C MET A 712 4.84 29.85 -9.84
N GLU A 713 3.98 30.86 -9.71
CA GLU A 713 4.37 32.28 -9.73
C GLU A 713 5.31 32.63 -8.57
N LEU A 714 5.03 32.15 -7.35
CA LEU A 714 5.92 32.32 -6.20
C LEU A 714 7.28 31.67 -6.42
N ILE A 715 7.30 30.46 -6.99
CA ILE A 715 8.55 29.76 -7.33
C ILE A 715 9.34 30.55 -8.38
N GLN A 716 8.69 31.07 -9.42
CA GLN A 716 9.33 31.91 -10.43
C GLN A 716 9.93 33.17 -9.81
N HIS A 717 9.21 33.83 -8.91
CA HIS A 717 9.70 35.00 -8.19
C HIS A 717 10.92 34.66 -7.31
N ALA A 718 10.88 33.54 -6.60
CA ALA A 718 12.00 33.07 -5.78
C ALA A 718 13.23 32.72 -6.65
N GLN A 719 13.02 32.05 -7.78
CA GLN A 719 14.10 31.73 -8.74
C GLN A 719 14.73 32.99 -9.32
N GLN A 720 13.92 34.00 -9.67
CA GLN A 720 14.43 35.29 -10.13
C GLN A 720 15.27 35.98 -9.05
N ARG A 721 14.82 35.94 -7.79
CA ARG A 721 15.57 36.50 -6.66
C ARG A 721 16.89 35.77 -6.40
N ILE A 722 16.91 34.45 -6.51
CA ILE A 722 18.13 33.65 -6.40
C ILE A 722 19.13 34.08 -7.46
N LYS A 723 18.68 34.21 -8.72
CA LYS A 723 19.54 34.65 -9.83
C LYS A 723 20.14 36.03 -9.60
N GLU A 724 19.35 37.00 -9.11
CA GLU A 724 19.87 38.33 -8.73
C GLU A 724 20.93 38.27 -7.62
N LEU A 725 20.73 37.39 -6.63
CA LEU A 725 21.70 37.20 -5.54
C LEU A 725 22.97 36.52 -6.04
N GLU A 726 22.87 35.54 -6.92
CA GLU A 726 24.02 34.90 -7.58
C GLU A 726 24.85 35.93 -8.37
N GLU A 727 24.20 36.81 -9.13
CA GLU A 727 24.88 37.89 -9.86
C GLU A 727 25.59 38.88 -8.91
N ARG A 728 24.97 39.21 -7.77
CA ARG A 728 25.60 40.05 -6.74
C ARG A 728 26.81 39.37 -6.09
N ILE A 729 26.71 38.09 -5.74
CA ILE A 729 27.81 37.30 -5.18
C ILE A 729 28.96 37.24 -6.18
N GLU A 730 28.68 37.00 -7.46
CA GLU A 730 29.70 36.97 -8.50
C GLU A 730 30.38 38.33 -8.70
N GLY A 731 29.63 39.43 -8.55
CA GLY A 731 30.16 40.78 -8.50
C GLY A 731 31.10 41.00 -7.31
N GLN A 732 30.71 40.57 -6.12
CA GLN A 732 31.54 40.65 -4.92
C GLN A 732 32.82 39.81 -5.03
N LYS A 733 32.74 38.59 -5.57
CA LYS A 733 33.91 37.75 -5.83
C LYS A 733 34.93 38.44 -6.75
N ARG A 734 34.45 39.11 -7.79
CA ARG A 734 35.31 39.91 -8.69
C ARG A 734 35.98 41.06 -7.95
N GLN A 735 35.25 41.78 -7.11
CA GLN A 735 35.81 42.86 -6.28
C GLN A 735 36.86 42.36 -5.29
N ILE A 736 36.60 41.23 -4.62
CA ILE A 736 37.56 40.59 -3.70
C ILE A 736 38.83 40.23 -4.45
N LYS A 737 38.71 39.59 -5.61
CA LYS A 737 39.87 39.23 -6.44
C LYS A 737 40.68 40.45 -6.87
N GLU A 738 40.02 41.55 -7.24
CA GLU A 738 40.70 42.80 -7.58
C GLU A 738 41.42 43.42 -6.38
N LEU A 739 40.84 43.34 -5.18
CA LEU A 739 41.48 43.77 -3.93
C LEU A 739 42.69 42.89 -3.57
N GLU A 740 42.57 41.57 -3.72
CA GLU A 740 43.66 40.62 -3.53
C GLU A 740 44.82 40.90 -4.49
N GLU A 741 44.53 41.14 -5.77
CA GLU A 741 45.54 41.52 -6.78
C GLU A 741 46.22 42.85 -6.43
N LYS A 742 45.46 43.87 -5.99
CA LYS A 742 46.01 45.14 -5.51
C LYS A 742 46.87 44.97 -4.26
N PHE A 743 46.46 44.11 -3.33
CA PHE A 743 47.21 43.82 -2.12
C PHE A 743 48.52 43.10 -2.44
N LEU A 744 48.48 42.08 -3.32
CA LEU A 744 49.68 41.39 -3.80
C LEU A 744 50.64 42.33 -4.51
N PHE A 745 50.12 43.26 -5.32
CA PHE A 745 50.94 44.29 -5.97
C PHE A 745 51.63 45.20 -4.95
N LEU A 746 50.89 45.71 -3.97
CA LEU A 746 51.45 46.53 -2.89
C LEU A 746 52.49 45.74 -2.08
N PHE A 747 52.18 44.50 -1.72
CA PHE A 747 53.09 43.62 -0.98
C PHE A 747 54.40 43.38 -1.73
N LEU A 748 54.33 43.07 -3.04
CA LEU A 748 55.49 42.92 -3.90
C LEU A 748 56.28 44.24 -4.02
N PHE A 749 55.59 45.37 -4.20
CA PHE A 749 56.22 46.69 -4.29
C PHE A 749 57.00 47.04 -3.01
N PHE A 750 56.40 46.86 -1.84
CA PHE A 750 57.08 47.12 -0.55
C PHE A 750 58.19 46.12 -0.27
N SER A 751 58.03 44.85 -0.65
CA SER A 751 59.08 43.84 -0.53
C SER A 751 60.29 44.18 -1.41
N LEU A 752 60.06 44.62 -2.65
CA LEU A 752 61.13 45.05 -3.55
C LEU A 752 61.84 46.32 -3.05
N ALA A 753 61.07 47.30 -2.54
CA ALA A 753 61.60 48.52 -1.95
C ALA A 753 62.47 48.22 -0.72
N PHE A 754 62.07 47.26 0.12
CA PHE A 754 62.84 46.82 1.29
C PHE A 754 64.15 46.13 0.89
N ILE A 755 64.11 45.28 -0.14
CA ILE A 755 65.31 44.61 -0.70
C ILE A 755 66.26 45.62 -1.36
N LEU A 756 65.74 46.66 -2.01
CA LEU A 756 66.57 47.71 -2.63
C LEU A 756 67.14 48.72 -1.63
N TRP A 757 66.54 48.83 -0.43
CA TRP A 757 67.04 49.68 0.65
C TRP A 757 68.10 48.94 1.51
N SER A 758 67.94 47.64 1.72
CA SER A 758 68.91 46.78 2.43
C SER A 758 70.15 46.52 1.57
#